data_AF-A0A813YTG3-F1
#
_entry.id   AF-A0A813YTG3-F1
#
_cell.length_a   1.000
_cell.length_b   1.000
_cell.length_c   1.000
_cell.angle_alpha   90.00
_cell.angle_beta   90.00
_cell.angle_gamma   90.00
#
_symmetry.space_group_name_H-M   'P 1'
#
loop_
_entity.id
_entity.type
_entity.pdbx_description
1 polymer ?
#
loop_
_entity_poly.entity_id
_entity_poly.type
_entity_poly.pdbx_seq_one_letter_code
_entity_poly.pdbx_strand_id
1 'polypeptide(L)'
;MIKILFLTIFCLIKSLSTLRNPLLFLSFDGLQSAKFEEFLIQNPNSNFSRIIRNGLKSDYLKPSTPTFTFPNHYTLITGLYPESNGIVNNVIYDPNYKEKGALKDNFDLKWYNSTEPIFYTAKKQGLKTASSFWISNNVWPRQPDIFLAFNRNYDPFLRIDELINWYIKFNLDFACMYFDEPDLTGHIYGPESNEYKQKIVFMDSVLGYLLNELERINILKKLNLIVASDHGMAQLDENQFIYLRDYVDLNLIDFDKSVIAIVSSIYPKTQDKLGELYEKLAKIPHMKVYLKNDIPKELHYSNNERIGPIVVFSDEGYRLMDKNYTYIDYGAHGYDANLTSMRAVFMAKGPNLRSGSVKPFENVNIYPLMCKLLEIKCLPNNASEVFSPDHLYNKYIQYECLQSDLCGGWADRLKGILSSYAFALITDRSLTIKLTKGCNLREILDPNEVDWNYEKTENKNLSETSINMGYDFGYSDKFKTDISMFTNLKNIDLIRVRGPMMFANGLRDNQNLTEKIKSLGYEPSKFHTAFQIHKWYSKLFKMNKKMKEKYDFYLKKMKPSSDTKLICIQIRKSDPGDKETDVFPETRFFDFVNSTFLNTSDTHKYTIFVASSKDYVKLDAKRYFKDNRVVYVDNSSFHIDVNVNECDQIENVLLEFNLMQNCDIGVVSHSGFGMLALLNRPDPFKDFYVFTKPYNDSMKMSNEEFISNWLNIATFVKFDKLGSVYFAP
;
A
#
# COMPACT_ATOMS: atom_id res chain seq x y z
N MET A 1 24.56 -11.42 -48.18
CA MET A 1 23.28 -10.90 -47.67
C MET A 1 22.82 -11.62 -46.39
N ILE A 2 23.73 -12.09 -45.51
CA ILE A 2 23.39 -12.82 -44.25
C ILE A 2 24.22 -12.30 -43.03
N LYS A 3 25.14 -11.34 -43.21
CA LYS A 3 25.98 -10.81 -42.11
C LYS A 3 25.58 -9.44 -41.56
N ILE A 4 24.56 -8.79 -42.14
CA ILE A 4 24.10 -7.44 -41.69
C ILE A 4 22.85 -7.54 -40.80
N LEU A 5 22.19 -8.70 -40.71
CA LEU A 5 20.99 -8.89 -39.89
C LEU A 5 21.27 -9.18 -38.40
N PHE A 6 22.53 -9.46 -38.02
CA PHE A 6 22.89 -9.79 -36.63
C PHE A 6 23.33 -8.59 -35.79
N LEU A 7 23.64 -7.44 -36.42
CA LEU A 7 24.08 -6.23 -35.70
C LEU A 7 22.96 -5.23 -35.42
N THR A 8 21.80 -5.36 -36.06
CA THR A 8 20.63 -4.50 -35.80
C THR A 8 19.68 -5.06 -34.73
N ILE A 9 19.83 -6.33 -34.34
CA ILE A 9 19.03 -6.95 -33.26
C ILE A 9 19.66 -6.72 -31.87
N PHE A 10 20.96 -6.43 -31.78
CA PHE A 10 21.64 -6.19 -30.49
C PHE A 10 21.52 -4.75 -29.95
N CYS A 11 21.00 -3.81 -30.74
CA CYS A 11 20.88 -2.40 -30.34
C CYS A 11 19.45 -1.98 -29.95
N LEU A 12 18.51 -2.93 -29.90
CA LEU A 12 17.11 -2.71 -29.49
C LEU A 12 16.74 -3.34 -28.14
N ILE A 13 17.72 -3.91 -27.41
CA ILE A 13 17.60 -4.08 -25.96
C ILE A 13 17.92 -2.72 -25.32
N LYS A 14 17.06 -1.71 -25.57
CA LYS A 14 16.83 -0.70 -24.54
C LYS A 14 16.48 -1.50 -23.29
N SER A 15 17.21 -1.25 -22.20
CA SER A 15 16.95 -1.93 -20.94
C SER A 15 15.45 -1.88 -20.69
N LEU A 16 14.79 -3.04 -20.73
CA LEU A 16 13.53 -3.17 -20.03
C LEU A 16 13.93 -2.97 -18.57
N SER A 17 13.93 -1.72 -18.10
CA SER A 17 13.79 -1.45 -16.68
C SER A 17 12.47 -2.11 -16.33
N THR A 18 12.53 -3.31 -15.78
CA THR A 18 11.37 -3.94 -15.15
C THR A 18 10.74 -2.86 -14.26
N LEU A 19 9.44 -2.58 -14.44
CA LEU A 19 8.66 -1.67 -13.60
C LEU A 19 8.59 -2.22 -12.16
N ARG A 20 9.73 -2.29 -11.48
CA ARG A 20 9.87 -2.76 -10.12
C ARG A 20 9.77 -1.56 -9.20
N ASN A 21 8.99 -1.73 -8.14
CA ASN A 21 8.82 -0.72 -7.12
C ASN A 21 10.06 -0.72 -6.21
N PRO A 22 10.75 0.42 -6.02
CA PRO A 22 11.92 0.48 -5.15
C PRO A 22 11.57 0.13 -3.70
N LEU A 23 12.58 -0.25 -2.92
CA LEU A 23 12.46 -0.54 -1.49
C LEU A 23 13.38 0.38 -0.68
N LEU A 24 12.82 1.06 0.32
CA LEU A 24 13.55 1.78 1.36
C LEU A 24 13.36 1.08 2.71
N PHE A 25 14.45 0.74 3.37
CA PHE A 25 14.45 0.18 4.72
C PHE A 25 15.04 1.17 5.73
N LEU A 26 14.24 1.58 6.71
CA LEU A 26 14.65 2.48 7.79
C LEU A 26 14.78 1.72 9.11
N SER A 27 15.84 2.01 9.85
CA SER A 27 16.00 1.58 11.24
C SER A 27 16.08 2.78 12.18
N PHE A 28 15.28 2.76 13.24
CA PHE A 28 15.37 3.69 14.38
C PHE A 28 15.88 2.91 15.58
N ASP A 29 17.16 3.05 15.90
CA ASP A 29 17.86 2.29 16.93
C ASP A 29 17.15 2.42 18.29
N GLY A 30 16.97 1.31 18.99
CA GLY A 30 16.44 1.29 20.34
C GLY A 30 15.03 1.86 20.49
N LEU A 31 14.24 2.00 19.40
CA LEU A 31 12.84 2.40 19.48
C LEU A 31 12.01 1.25 20.09
N GLN A 32 11.69 1.38 21.38
CA GLN A 32 10.97 0.39 22.15
C GLN A 32 9.48 0.34 21.79
N SER A 33 8.97 -0.87 21.54
CA SER A 33 7.59 -1.07 21.07
C SER A 33 6.52 -0.47 22.00
N ALA A 34 6.63 -0.65 23.32
CA ALA A 34 5.63 -0.14 24.26
C ALA A 34 5.55 1.39 24.26
N LYS A 35 6.71 2.08 24.28
CA LYS A 35 6.78 3.55 24.23
C LYS A 35 6.35 4.10 22.88
N PHE A 36 6.61 3.36 21.82
CA PHE A 36 6.10 3.68 20.49
C PHE A 36 4.57 3.59 20.42
N GLU A 37 3.95 2.56 21.01
CA GLU A 37 2.48 2.47 21.10
C GLU A 37 1.87 3.63 21.92
N GLU A 38 2.47 3.95 23.07
CA GLU A 38 2.08 5.13 23.87
C GLU A 38 2.11 6.42 23.02
N PHE A 39 3.20 6.61 22.26
CA PHE A 39 3.35 7.75 21.34
C PHE A 39 2.26 7.77 20.27
N LEU A 40 1.93 6.64 19.63
CA LEU A 40 0.89 6.57 18.60
C LEU A 40 -0.50 6.89 19.14
N ILE A 41 -0.83 6.42 20.34
CA ILE A 41 -2.10 6.72 21.01
C ILE A 41 -2.24 8.22 21.28
N GLN A 42 -1.15 8.85 21.73
CA GLN A 42 -1.12 10.29 22.00
C GLN A 42 -1.08 11.13 20.71
N ASN A 43 -0.55 10.58 19.61
CA ASN A 43 -0.32 11.28 18.36
C ASN A 43 -0.89 10.52 17.14
N PRO A 44 -2.22 10.35 17.02
CA PRO A 44 -2.85 9.56 15.95
C PRO A 44 -2.65 10.15 14.54
N ASN A 45 -2.22 11.41 14.46
CA ASN A 45 -1.92 12.12 13.23
C ASN A 45 -0.42 12.18 12.87
N SER A 46 0.44 11.50 13.64
CA SER A 46 1.89 11.44 13.44
C SER A 46 2.31 10.93 12.05
N ASN A 47 3.58 11.14 11.70
CA ASN A 47 4.15 10.63 10.46
C ASN A 47 4.26 9.10 10.45
N PHE A 48 4.57 8.49 11.58
CA PHE A 48 4.44 7.05 11.76
C PHE A 48 3.00 6.57 11.49
N SER A 49 1.98 7.29 11.98
CA SER A 49 0.57 6.98 11.68
C SER A 49 0.24 7.08 10.18
N ARG A 50 0.90 7.97 9.41
CA ARG A 50 0.74 8.05 7.93
C ARG A 50 1.17 6.76 7.22
N ILE A 51 2.13 6.02 7.78
CA ILE A 51 2.56 4.71 7.28
C ILE A 51 1.51 3.66 7.64
N ILE A 52 1.10 3.61 8.91
CA ILE A 52 0.24 2.56 9.47
C ILE A 52 -1.18 2.58 8.87
N ARG A 53 -1.79 3.76 8.65
CA ARG A 53 -3.19 3.88 8.18
C ARG A 53 -3.51 3.05 6.93
N ASN A 54 -2.54 2.88 6.03
CA ASN A 54 -2.67 2.09 4.80
C ASN A 54 -1.45 1.16 4.63
N GLY A 55 -0.92 0.64 5.73
CA GLY A 55 0.28 -0.18 5.77
C GLY A 55 0.08 -1.45 6.61
N LEU A 56 1.15 -2.22 6.74
CA LEU A 56 1.30 -3.30 7.69
C LEU A 56 1.88 -2.77 9.00
N LYS A 57 1.38 -3.28 10.11
CA LYS A 57 1.96 -3.10 11.44
C LYS A 57 1.99 -4.43 12.18
N SER A 58 3.01 -4.66 12.98
CA SER A 58 2.98 -5.71 14.00
C SER A 58 2.85 -5.10 15.39
N ASP A 59 2.29 -5.85 16.34
CA ASP A 59 2.21 -5.39 17.73
C ASP A 59 3.61 -5.25 18.35
N TYR A 60 4.56 -6.08 17.90
CA TYR A 60 5.98 -5.92 18.15
C TYR A 60 6.81 -6.81 17.21
N LEU A 61 8.06 -6.43 17.01
CA LEU A 61 9.10 -7.25 16.43
C LEU A 61 9.93 -7.88 17.56
N LYS A 62 10.11 -9.20 17.54
CA LYS A 62 10.99 -9.89 18.49
C LYS A 62 12.43 -9.86 17.97
N PRO A 63 13.38 -9.24 18.68
CA PRO A 63 14.78 -9.25 18.29
C PRO A 63 15.41 -10.64 18.46
N SER A 64 16.61 -10.83 17.90
CA SER A 64 17.46 -11.98 18.15
C SER A 64 18.26 -11.78 19.43
N THR A 65 18.65 -12.89 20.07
CA THR A 65 19.52 -12.89 21.26
C THR A 65 21.00 -12.82 20.86
N PRO A 66 21.82 -11.97 21.50
CA PRO A 66 21.46 -10.89 22.44
C PRO A 66 20.87 -9.67 21.72
N THR A 67 20.08 -8.87 22.43
CA THR A 67 19.38 -7.71 21.88
C THR A 67 20.27 -6.48 21.76
N PHE A 68 21.48 -6.66 21.20
CA PHE A 68 22.44 -5.60 20.89
C PHE A 68 22.33 -5.10 19.45
N THR A 69 22.82 -3.88 19.22
CA THR A 69 22.78 -3.19 17.94
C THR A 69 23.42 -3.95 16.79
N PHE A 70 24.69 -4.34 16.91
CA PHE A 70 25.41 -5.01 15.82
C PHE A 70 24.81 -6.37 15.46
N PRO A 71 24.55 -7.27 16.42
CA PRO A 71 23.89 -8.54 16.14
C PRO A 71 22.56 -8.35 15.42
N ASN A 72 21.68 -7.48 15.90
CA ASN A 72 20.32 -7.36 15.37
C ASN A 72 20.26 -6.60 14.04
N HIS A 73 21.01 -5.51 13.86
CA HIS A 73 21.07 -4.83 12.57
C HIS A 73 21.68 -5.68 11.47
N TYR A 74 22.62 -6.58 11.80
CA TYR A 74 23.16 -7.53 10.83
C TYR A 74 22.18 -8.68 10.56
N THR A 75 21.44 -9.15 11.58
CA THR A 75 20.31 -10.07 11.40
C THR A 75 19.25 -9.50 10.46
N LEU A 76 18.86 -8.23 10.63
CA LEU A 76 17.83 -7.57 9.81
C LEU A 76 18.16 -7.61 8.29
N ILE A 77 19.44 -7.54 7.92
CA ILE A 77 19.89 -7.50 6.52
C ILE A 77 20.42 -8.83 5.98
N THR A 78 20.40 -9.90 6.78
CA THR A 78 20.89 -11.23 6.39
C THR A 78 19.88 -12.35 6.64
N GLY A 79 18.92 -12.14 7.54
CA GLY A 79 17.95 -13.13 7.98
C GLY A 79 18.56 -14.26 8.80
N LEU A 80 19.79 -14.08 9.29
CA LEU A 80 20.52 -15.09 10.06
C LEU A 80 20.60 -14.69 11.53
N TYR A 81 20.42 -15.65 12.44
CA TYR A 81 20.67 -15.45 13.87
C TYR A 81 22.16 -15.06 14.11
N PRO A 82 22.47 -14.37 15.21
CA PRO A 82 23.83 -13.98 15.57
C PRO A 82 24.84 -15.13 15.55
N GLU A 83 24.45 -16.33 16.02
CA GLU A 83 25.33 -17.51 15.96
C GLU A 83 25.67 -17.94 14.52
N SER A 84 24.76 -17.71 13.57
CA SER A 84 24.94 -18.10 12.16
C SER A 84 25.65 -17.01 11.35
N ASN A 85 25.39 -15.74 11.63
CA ASN A 85 26.01 -14.62 10.91
C ASN A 85 27.38 -14.23 11.48
N GLY A 86 27.71 -14.66 12.71
CA GLY A 86 29.01 -14.46 13.35
C GLY A 86 29.16 -13.11 14.08
N ILE A 87 28.15 -12.26 14.07
CA ILE A 87 28.09 -11.00 14.80
C ILE A 87 27.33 -11.25 16.10
N VAL A 88 28.03 -11.76 17.12
CA VAL A 88 27.43 -12.25 18.37
C VAL A 88 27.30 -11.16 19.46
N ASN A 89 28.05 -10.07 19.34
CA ASN A 89 28.04 -8.94 20.28
C ASN A 89 28.58 -7.66 19.57
N ASN A 90 28.41 -6.48 20.17
CA ASN A 90 29.02 -5.23 19.70
C ASN A 90 30.56 -5.25 19.82
N VAL A 91 31.07 -6.01 20.79
CA VAL A 91 32.50 -6.28 20.97
C VAL A 91 32.72 -7.79 20.93
N ILE A 92 33.62 -8.26 20.08
CA ILE A 92 33.83 -9.68 19.85
C ILE A 92 35.30 -10.04 20.07
N TYR A 93 35.57 -11.15 20.74
CA TYR A 93 36.83 -11.87 20.63
C TYR A 93 36.67 -13.03 19.65
N ASP A 94 37.49 -13.05 18.61
CA ASP A 94 37.54 -14.16 17.65
C ASP A 94 38.74 -15.07 17.98
N PRO A 95 38.50 -16.33 18.38
CA PRO A 95 39.57 -17.24 18.75
C PRO A 95 40.47 -17.65 17.56
N ASN A 96 39.98 -17.57 16.32
CA ASN A 96 40.77 -17.91 15.13
C ASN A 96 41.79 -16.82 14.83
N TYR A 97 41.39 -15.56 14.98
CA TYR A 97 42.28 -14.40 14.80
C TYR A 97 43.04 -14.01 16.07
N LYS A 98 42.65 -14.56 17.23
CA LYS A 98 43.16 -14.19 18.56
C LYS A 98 43.08 -12.68 18.80
N GLU A 99 42.00 -12.08 18.33
CA GLU A 99 41.80 -10.64 18.31
C GLU A 99 40.47 -10.31 18.98
N LYS A 100 40.48 -9.27 19.81
CA LYS A 100 39.28 -8.67 20.41
C LYS A 100 39.08 -7.28 19.82
N GLY A 101 37.88 -7.00 19.31
CA GLY A 101 37.59 -5.74 18.65
C GLY A 101 36.16 -5.28 18.85
N ALA A 102 35.98 -3.96 19.01
CA ALA A 102 34.69 -3.31 18.91
C ALA A 102 34.35 -3.13 17.42
N LEU A 103 33.19 -3.63 17.00
CA LEU A 103 32.83 -3.65 15.57
C LEU A 103 32.53 -2.26 15.01
N LYS A 104 32.15 -1.30 15.86
CA LYS A 104 31.99 0.11 15.46
C LYS A 104 33.27 0.73 14.88
N ASP A 105 34.43 0.19 15.25
CA ASP A 105 35.75 0.67 14.85
C ASP A 105 36.44 -0.27 13.86
N ASN A 106 35.78 -1.36 13.43
CA ASN A 106 36.42 -2.40 12.61
C ASN A 106 35.55 -2.81 11.41
N PHE A 107 36.05 -2.52 10.21
CA PHE A 107 35.36 -2.79 8.93
C PHE A 107 36.06 -3.84 8.08
N ASP A 108 36.92 -4.65 8.71
CA ASP A 108 37.57 -5.78 8.05
C ASP A 108 36.53 -6.87 7.73
N LEU A 109 36.58 -7.39 6.51
CA LEU A 109 35.72 -8.46 6.04
C LEU A 109 35.78 -9.69 6.95
N LYS A 110 36.88 -9.94 7.65
CA LYS A 110 37.03 -11.08 8.57
C LYS A 110 35.93 -11.14 9.64
N TRP A 111 35.38 -10.00 10.06
CA TRP A 111 34.28 -9.94 11.03
C TRP A 111 32.92 -10.22 10.39
N TYR A 112 32.76 -9.91 9.11
CA TYR A 112 31.50 -9.96 8.35
C TYR A 112 31.53 -10.99 7.21
N ASN A 113 32.35 -12.03 7.31
CA ASN A 113 32.63 -12.96 6.21
C ASN A 113 31.56 -14.06 6.06
N SER A 114 30.79 -14.38 7.10
CA SER A 114 29.83 -15.49 7.13
C SER A 114 28.71 -15.41 6.09
N THR A 115 28.25 -14.21 5.72
CA THR A 115 27.14 -14.02 4.78
C THR A 115 27.17 -12.66 4.07
N GLU A 116 26.41 -12.52 3.00
CA GLU A 116 26.27 -11.27 2.25
C GLU A 116 25.08 -10.45 2.77
N PRO A 117 25.25 -9.15 3.09
CA PRO A 117 24.13 -8.30 3.42
C PRO A 117 23.22 -8.07 2.20
N ILE A 118 21.95 -7.75 2.42
CA ILE A 118 20.96 -7.64 1.34
C ILE A 118 21.32 -6.63 0.26
N PHE A 119 21.90 -5.47 0.61
CA PHE A 119 22.32 -4.49 -0.39
C PHE A 119 23.36 -5.09 -1.35
N TYR A 120 24.29 -5.90 -0.85
CA TYR A 120 25.28 -6.56 -1.70
C TYR A 120 24.66 -7.72 -2.50
N THR A 121 23.76 -8.49 -1.88
CA THR A 121 23.01 -9.56 -2.54
C THR A 121 22.16 -9.01 -3.71
N ALA A 122 21.50 -7.88 -3.51
CA ALA A 122 20.71 -7.17 -4.53
C ALA A 122 21.60 -6.62 -5.65
N LYS A 123 22.74 -6.00 -5.30
CA LYS A 123 23.73 -5.50 -6.26
C LYS A 123 24.25 -6.59 -7.19
N LYS A 124 24.60 -7.76 -6.65
CA LYS A 124 25.03 -8.92 -7.44
C LYS A 124 23.95 -9.46 -8.38
N GLN A 125 22.68 -9.16 -8.10
CA GLN A 125 21.53 -9.53 -8.92
C GLN A 125 21.07 -8.38 -9.83
N GLY A 126 21.92 -7.38 -10.04
CA GLY A 126 21.72 -6.32 -11.03
C GLY A 126 20.96 -5.09 -10.54
N LEU A 127 20.66 -5.01 -9.24
CA LEU A 127 19.95 -3.88 -8.66
C LEU A 127 20.87 -2.74 -8.23
N LYS A 128 20.39 -1.50 -8.36
CA LYS A 128 21.07 -0.30 -7.85
C LYS A 128 20.78 -0.10 -6.38
N THR A 129 21.84 -0.09 -5.58
CA THR A 129 21.75 -0.17 -4.13
C THR A 129 22.44 1.01 -3.45
N ALA A 130 21.79 1.55 -2.41
CA ALA A 130 22.38 2.56 -1.55
C ALA A 130 22.28 2.19 -0.07
N SER A 131 23.20 2.68 0.75
CA SER A 131 23.14 2.52 2.21
C SER A 131 23.66 3.75 2.94
N SER A 132 22.87 4.30 3.84
CA SER A 132 23.29 5.39 4.72
C SER A 132 23.43 4.86 6.15
N PHE A 133 24.66 4.86 6.65
CA PHE A 133 25.05 4.52 8.03
C PHE A 133 24.76 3.09 8.49
N TRP A 134 24.24 2.21 7.62
CA TRP A 134 23.97 0.84 8.02
C TRP A 134 25.24 0.08 8.35
N ILE A 135 25.16 -0.81 9.34
CA ILE A 135 26.27 -1.70 9.71
C ILE A 135 26.77 -2.46 8.49
N SER A 136 28.10 -2.57 8.38
CA SER A 136 28.84 -3.23 7.30
C SER A 136 28.79 -2.56 5.91
N ASN A 137 28.16 -1.39 5.75
CA ASN A 137 28.02 -0.76 4.44
C ASN A 137 29.34 -0.30 3.79
N ASN A 138 30.40 -0.13 4.59
CA ASN A 138 31.74 0.25 4.18
C ASN A 138 32.74 -0.93 4.18
N VAL A 139 32.28 -2.17 4.40
CA VAL A 139 33.13 -3.38 4.40
C VAL A 139 33.42 -3.83 2.97
N TRP A 140 34.68 -3.72 2.53
CA TRP A 140 35.11 -4.14 1.20
C TRP A 140 35.24 -5.68 1.09
N PRO A 141 34.85 -6.32 -0.03
CA PRO A 141 34.23 -5.77 -1.25
C PRO A 141 32.69 -5.79 -1.21
N ARG A 142 32.08 -6.04 -0.04
CA ARG A 142 30.63 -6.25 0.14
C ARG A 142 29.82 -4.96 0.27
N GLN A 143 30.30 -3.86 -0.31
CA GLN A 143 29.65 -2.54 -0.24
C GLN A 143 28.48 -2.44 -1.26
N PRO A 144 27.46 -1.59 -0.99
CA PRO A 144 26.44 -1.23 -2.00
C PRO A 144 27.07 -0.43 -3.16
N ASP A 145 26.28 0.06 -4.11
CA ASP A 145 26.80 0.95 -5.17
C ASP A 145 27.16 2.33 -4.61
N ILE A 146 26.37 2.84 -3.68
CA ILE A 146 26.54 4.15 -3.04
C ILE A 146 26.38 3.99 -1.54
N PHE A 147 27.27 4.57 -0.74
CA PHE A 147 27.09 4.57 0.70
C PHE A 147 27.64 5.80 1.39
N LEU A 148 27.10 6.04 2.57
CA LEU A 148 27.65 6.96 3.55
C LEU A 148 28.03 6.16 4.79
N ALA A 149 29.30 6.20 5.18
CA ALA A 149 29.79 5.54 6.39
C ALA A 149 29.28 6.27 7.65
N PHE A 150 29.12 5.54 8.75
CA PHE A 150 28.58 6.09 9.98
C PHE A 150 29.36 7.32 10.49
N ASN A 151 28.63 8.40 10.78
CA ASN A 151 29.14 9.59 11.44
C ASN A 151 28.04 10.18 12.33
N ARG A 152 28.16 9.97 13.65
CA ARG A 152 27.17 10.42 14.65
C ARG A 152 26.85 11.92 14.59
N ASN A 153 27.81 12.75 14.19
CA ASN A 153 27.61 14.21 14.15
C ASN A 153 26.91 14.69 12.87
N TYR A 154 26.52 13.77 11.98
CA TYR A 154 25.87 14.13 10.72
C TYR A 154 24.37 14.35 10.92
N ASP A 155 23.92 15.56 10.60
CA ASP A 155 22.53 15.97 10.71
C ASP A 155 21.56 15.01 9.96
N PRO A 156 20.49 14.52 10.61
CA PRO A 156 19.58 13.54 10.01
C PRO A 156 18.80 14.09 8.79
N PHE A 157 18.50 15.38 8.74
CA PHE A 157 17.80 16.00 7.60
C PHE A 157 18.72 16.09 6.39
N LEU A 158 19.99 16.48 6.59
CA LEU A 158 20.99 16.47 5.51
C LEU A 158 21.25 15.04 4.97
N ARG A 159 21.16 14.01 5.83
CA ARG A 159 21.25 12.61 5.36
C ARG A 159 20.07 12.21 4.49
N ILE A 160 18.88 12.73 4.80
CA ILE A 160 17.70 12.54 3.95
C ILE A 160 17.92 13.22 2.61
N ASP A 161 18.45 14.44 2.58
CA ASP A 161 18.76 15.15 1.32
C ASP A 161 19.71 14.36 0.42
N GLU A 162 20.76 13.76 0.99
CA GLU A 162 21.66 12.86 0.26
C GLU A 162 20.91 11.66 -0.35
N LEU A 163 20.06 10.99 0.43
CA LEU A 163 19.26 9.86 -0.07
C LEU A 163 18.32 10.30 -1.21
N ILE A 164 17.67 11.45 -1.08
CA ILE A 164 16.80 12.03 -2.10
C ILE A 164 17.58 12.33 -3.38
N ASN A 165 18.78 12.90 -3.25
CA ASN A 165 19.68 13.14 -4.39
C ASN A 165 20.12 11.84 -5.05
N TRP A 166 20.38 10.77 -4.27
CA TRP A 166 20.73 9.47 -4.84
C TRP A 166 19.58 8.86 -5.63
N TYR A 167 18.33 8.97 -5.14
CA TYR A 167 17.15 8.55 -5.89
C TYR A 167 17.01 9.29 -7.22
N ILE A 168 17.16 10.62 -7.22
CA ILE A 168 17.08 11.45 -8.44
C ILE A 168 18.16 11.05 -9.45
N LYS A 169 19.40 10.86 -8.98
CA LYS A 169 20.56 10.69 -9.86
C LYS A 169 20.74 9.26 -10.37
N PHE A 170 20.40 8.26 -9.56
CA PHE A 170 20.79 6.87 -9.82
C PHE A 170 19.61 5.92 -9.97
N ASN A 171 18.37 6.38 -9.75
CA ASN A 171 17.17 5.55 -9.84
C ASN A 171 17.32 4.24 -9.04
N LEU A 172 17.50 4.37 -7.73
CA LEU A 172 17.78 3.26 -6.82
C LEU A 172 16.63 2.24 -6.77
N ASP A 173 16.98 0.96 -6.75
CA ASP A 173 16.05 -0.16 -6.52
C ASP A 173 15.95 -0.50 -5.03
N PHE A 174 17.06 -0.38 -4.30
CA PHE A 174 17.12 -0.61 -2.86
C PHE A 174 17.92 0.47 -2.15
N ALA A 175 17.39 0.98 -1.05
CA ALA A 175 18.13 1.80 -0.11
C ALA A 175 17.86 1.36 1.33
N CYS A 176 18.86 1.47 2.20
CA CYS A 176 18.65 1.37 3.64
C CYS A 176 19.30 2.54 4.40
N MET A 177 18.68 2.96 5.51
CA MET A 177 19.15 4.08 6.32
C MET A 177 18.96 3.80 7.81
N TYR A 178 19.98 4.10 8.59
CA TYR A 178 20.04 3.92 10.03
C TYR A 178 20.04 5.26 10.77
N PHE A 179 19.23 5.37 11.83
CA PHE A 179 19.27 6.46 12.81
C PHE A 179 19.60 5.89 14.19
N ASP A 180 20.58 6.47 14.88
CA ASP A 180 21.07 6.07 16.21
C ASP A 180 20.19 6.56 17.38
N GLU A 181 19.02 7.07 17.07
CA GLU A 181 18.03 7.58 18.03
C GLU A 181 16.69 6.85 17.82
N PRO A 182 15.94 6.59 18.90
CA PRO A 182 16.10 7.14 20.26
C PRO A 182 17.07 6.40 21.19
N ASP A 183 17.83 5.39 20.72
CA ASP A 183 18.75 4.60 21.55
C ASP A 183 19.72 5.43 22.40
N LEU A 184 20.45 6.37 21.78
CA LEU A 184 21.41 7.22 22.50
C LEU A 184 20.74 7.97 23.65
N THR A 185 19.58 8.59 23.39
CA THR A 185 18.81 9.28 24.44
C THR A 185 18.33 8.30 25.51
N GLY A 186 17.94 7.08 25.12
CA GLY A 186 17.52 6.00 26.01
C GLY A 186 18.63 5.55 26.96
N HIS A 187 19.87 5.46 26.49
CA HIS A 187 21.02 5.19 27.36
C HIS A 187 21.25 6.30 28.39
N ILE A 188 21.19 7.56 27.96
CA ILE A 188 21.49 8.72 28.81
C ILE A 188 20.40 8.98 29.86
N TYR A 189 19.13 8.77 29.53
CA TYR A 189 18.00 9.19 30.39
C TYR A 189 17.05 8.06 30.79
N GLY A 190 17.13 6.89 30.16
CA GLY A 190 16.21 5.78 30.36
C GLY A 190 14.93 5.90 29.53
N PRO A 191 14.26 4.77 29.21
CA PRO A 191 13.07 4.72 28.35
C PRO A 191 11.82 5.37 28.97
N GLU A 192 11.79 5.56 30.30
CA GLU A 192 10.65 6.18 30.98
C GLU A 192 10.72 7.73 30.99
N SER A 193 11.87 8.28 30.64
CA SER A 193 12.15 9.71 30.66
C SER A 193 11.33 10.52 29.66
N ASN A 194 11.18 11.81 29.94
CA ASN A 194 10.56 12.73 28.99
C ASN A 194 11.46 12.96 27.78
N GLU A 195 12.78 12.92 27.98
CA GLU A 195 13.80 13.06 26.96
C GLU A 195 13.67 11.98 25.89
N TYR A 196 13.53 10.71 26.29
CA TYR A 196 13.31 9.59 25.37
C TYR A 196 12.01 9.75 24.58
N LYS A 197 10.91 10.13 25.25
CA LYS A 197 9.61 10.40 24.60
C LYS A 197 9.69 11.55 23.60
N GLN A 198 10.36 12.65 23.95
CA GLN A 198 10.60 13.79 23.06
C GLN A 198 11.51 13.41 21.88
N LYS A 199 12.44 12.47 22.09
CA LYS A 199 13.26 11.96 21.00
C LYS A 199 12.44 11.17 19.98
N ILE A 200 11.44 10.40 20.42
CA ILE A 200 10.49 9.74 19.49
C ILE A 200 9.71 10.80 18.66
N VAL A 201 9.26 11.90 19.27
CA VAL A 201 8.61 13.02 18.58
C VAL A 201 9.54 13.65 17.53
N PHE A 202 10.81 13.85 17.89
CA PHE A 202 11.82 14.36 16.97
C PHE A 202 12.03 13.40 15.79
N MET A 203 12.16 12.09 16.04
CA MET A 203 12.32 11.09 14.98
C MET A 203 11.09 10.96 14.08
N ASP A 204 9.87 11.19 14.61
CA ASP A 204 8.66 11.31 13.79
C ASP A 204 8.74 12.51 12.83
N SER A 205 9.31 13.63 13.28
CA SER A 205 9.52 14.82 12.44
C SER A 205 10.56 14.57 11.34
N VAL A 206 11.64 13.85 11.65
CA VAL A 206 12.64 13.39 10.68
C VAL A 206 11.99 12.47 9.63
N LEU A 207 11.17 11.51 10.05
CA LEU A 207 10.40 10.67 9.13
C LEU A 207 9.44 11.50 8.27
N GLY A 208 8.76 12.47 8.86
CA GLY A 208 7.85 13.38 8.15
C GLY A 208 8.55 14.13 7.02
N TYR A 209 9.75 14.65 7.28
CA TYR A 209 10.58 15.30 6.27
C TYR A 209 10.92 14.35 5.12
N LEU A 210 11.40 13.14 5.43
CA LEU A 210 11.69 12.11 4.42
C LEU A 210 10.48 11.79 3.54
N LEU A 211 9.30 11.58 4.15
CA LEU A 211 8.08 11.27 3.41
C LEU A 211 7.69 12.41 2.46
N ASN A 212 7.80 13.66 2.92
CA ASN A 212 7.46 14.82 2.11
C ASN A 212 8.44 15.00 0.93
N GLU A 213 9.74 14.78 1.15
CA GLU A 213 10.73 14.85 0.08
C GLU A 213 10.56 13.72 -0.96
N LEU A 214 10.27 12.50 -0.51
CA LEU A 214 9.94 11.38 -1.41
C LEU A 214 8.66 11.64 -2.23
N GLU A 215 7.68 12.33 -1.66
CA GLU A 215 6.47 12.76 -2.36
C GLU A 215 6.78 13.84 -3.38
N ARG A 216 7.61 14.83 -3.04
CA ARG A 216 8.06 15.91 -3.93
C ARG A 216 8.73 15.37 -5.19
N ILE A 217 9.52 14.31 -5.07
CA ILE A 217 10.18 13.66 -6.22
C ILE A 217 9.33 12.53 -6.86
N ASN A 218 8.05 12.40 -6.49
CA ASN A 218 7.09 11.42 -7.01
C ASN A 218 7.51 9.94 -6.83
N ILE A 219 8.36 9.63 -5.86
CA ILE A 219 8.79 8.26 -5.56
C ILE A 219 7.90 7.60 -4.51
N LEU A 220 7.38 8.36 -3.54
CA LEU A 220 6.66 7.80 -2.38
C LEU A 220 5.53 6.84 -2.77
N LYS A 221 4.78 7.12 -3.84
CA LYS A 221 3.65 6.28 -4.30
C LYS A 221 4.08 4.92 -4.89
N LYS A 222 5.32 4.84 -5.39
CA LYS A 222 5.90 3.63 -5.99
C LYS A 222 6.84 2.91 -5.03
N LEU A 223 7.13 3.49 -3.87
CA LEU A 223 8.10 2.98 -2.91
C LEU A 223 7.46 1.97 -1.96
N ASN A 224 8.11 0.82 -1.80
CA ASN A 224 7.93 -0.01 -0.62
C ASN A 224 8.82 0.55 0.50
N LEU A 225 8.22 0.90 1.62
CA LEU A 225 8.89 1.42 2.80
C LEU A 225 8.74 0.41 3.93
N ILE A 226 9.84 -0.01 4.52
CA ILE A 226 9.89 -0.77 5.78
C ILE A 226 10.52 0.13 6.83
N VAL A 227 9.92 0.19 8.01
CA VAL A 227 10.48 0.83 9.20
C VAL A 227 10.53 -0.20 10.32
N ALA A 228 11.70 -0.38 10.91
CA ALA A 228 11.87 -1.24 12.07
C ALA A 228 12.76 -0.59 13.14
N SER A 229 12.86 -1.25 14.28
CA SER A 229 14.00 -1.12 15.19
C SER A 229 14.66 -2.48 15.39
N ASP A 230 15.86 -2.46 15.89
CA ASP A 230 16.70 -3.63 16.14
C ASP A 230 16.48 -4.24 17.52
N HIS A 231 16.20 -3.42 18.53
CA HIS A 231 15.82 -3.80 19.89
C HIS A 231 14.95 -2.72 20.56
N GLY A 232 14.47 -3.04 21.77
CA GLY A 232 13.91 -2.06 22.70
C GLY A 232 14.94 -1.51 23.69
N MET A 233 14.47 -1.05 24.84
CA MET A 233 15.27 -0.41 25.89
C MET A 233 14.66 -0.71 27.26
N ALA A 234 15.48 -1.08 28.25
CA ALA A 234 15.08 -1.27 29.64
C ALA A 234 15.61 -0.14 30.51
N GLN A 235 14.89 0.17 31.59
CA GLN A 235 15.33 1.14 32.61
C GLN A 235 16.42 0.52 33.48
N LEU A 236 17.43 1.32 33.83
CA LEU A 236 18.41 1.02 34.87
C LEU A 236 18.21 1.94 36.08
N ASP A 237 18.38 1.40 37.28
CA ASP A 237 18.46 2.16 38.52
C ASP A 237 19.92 2.26 39.02
N GLU A 238 20.24 3.31 39.78
CA GLU A 238 21.61 3.64 40.23
C GLU A 238 22.30 2.53 41.08
N ASN A 239 21.53 1.57 41.61
CA ASN A 239 22.02 0.51 42.50
C ASN A 239 22.06 -0.90 41.86
N GLN A 240 21.79 -1.04 40.55
CA GLN A 240 21.66 -2.36 39.91
C GLN A 240 22.94 -2.83 39.17
N PHE A 241 24.11 -2.45 39.68
CA PHE A 241 25.40 -2.88 39.16
C PHE A 241 25.94 -4.10 39.92
N ILE A 242 26.32 -5.14 39.17
CA ILE A 242 26.98 -6.33 39.69
C ILE A 242 28.47 -6.21 39.38
N TYR A 243 29.30 -5.97 40.38
CA TYR A 243 30.75 -5.86 40.19
C TYR A 243 31.41 -7.23 40.37
N LEU A 244 32.06 -7.74 39.32
CA LEU A 244 32.71 -9.07 39.34
C LEU A 244 33.69 -9.25 40.50
N ARG A 245 34.43 -8.19 40.85
CA ARG A 245 35.45 -8.20 41.91
C ARG A 245 34.88 -8.50 43.30
N ASP A 246 33.59 -8.27 43.51
CA ASP A 246 32.93 -8.46 44.80
C ASP A 246 32.57 -9.94 45.02
N TYR A 247 32.60 -10.77 43.96
CA TYR A 247 32.17 -12.17 43.98
C TYR A 247 33.24 -13.17 43.51
N VAL A 248 34.16 -12.75 42.64
CA VAL A 248 35.14 -13.65 41.99
C VAL A 248 36.54 -13.03 42.02
N ASP A 249 37.56 -13.84 42.27
CA ASP A 249 38.96 -13.44 42.04
C ASP A 249 39.17 -13.17 40.55
N LEU A 250 39.45 -11.92 40.21
CA LEU A 250 39.62 -11.45 38.84
C LEU A 250 40.79 -12.14 38.11
N ASN A 251 41.75 -12.73 38.83
CA ASN A 251 42.84 -13.50 38.23
C ASN A 251 42.38 -14.80 37.57
N LEU A 252 41.16 -15.27 37.87
CA LEU A 252 40.54 -16.41 37.20
C LEU A 252 40.03 -16.06 35.79
N ILE A 253 39.92 -14.78 35.42
CA ILE A 253 39.34 -14.31 34.17
C ILE A 253 40.44 -13.83 33.21
N ASP A 254 40.34 -14.22 31.94
CA ASP A 254 41.14 -13.66 30.86
C ASP A 254 40.40 -12.47 30.24
N PHE A 255 40.71 -11.24 30.68
CA PHE A 255 40.07 -10.01 30.19
C PHE A 255 40.44 -9.64 28.74
N ASP A 256 41.54 -10.17 28.21
CA ASP A 256 41.93 -9.95 26.82
C ASP A 256 40.99 -10.71 25.86
N LYS A 257 40.43 -11.83 26.34
CA LYS A 257 39.43 -12.63 25.60
C LYS A 257 37.99 -12.35 26.02
N SER A 258 37.75 -12.03 27.29
CA SER A 258 36.40 -11.87 27.83
C SER A 258 35.75 -10.56 27.40
N VAL A 259 34.45 -10.59 27.11
CA VAL A 259 33.62 -9.42 26.82
C VAL A 259 32.60 -9.28 27.95
N ILE A 260 32.67 -8.17 28.69
CA ILE A 260 31.77 -7.85 29.80
C ILE A 260 30.71 -6.86 29.31
N ALA A 261 29.45 -7.28 29.37
CA ALA A 261 28.26 -6.56 28.92
C ALA A 261 27.00 -7.15 29.58
N ILE A 262 25.80 -6.69 29.19
CA ILE A 262 24.52 -7.28 29.63
C ILE A 262 24.46 -8.80 29.35
N VAL A 263 24.91 -9.21 28.16
CA VAL A 263 25.22 -10.60 27.84
C VAL A 263 26.72 -10.71 27.62
N SER A 264 27.41 -11.32 28.57
CA SER A 264 28.87 -11.42 28.61
C SER A 264 29.35 -12.78 28.10
N SER A 265 30.49 -12.76 27.40
CA SER A 265 31.28 -13.97 27.08
C SER A 265 32.54 -13.97 27.94
N ILE A 266 32.65 -14.89 28.89
CA ILE A 266 33.74 -14.94 29.87
C ILE A 266 34.65 -16.13 29.56
N TYR A 267 35.95 -15.85 29.48
CA TYR A 267 37.01 -16.82 29.30
C TYR A 267 37.80 -16.99 30.60
N PRO A 268 38.07 -18.24 31.04
CA PRO A 268 38.94 -18.46 32.17
C PRO A 268 40.40 -18.14 31.81
N LYS A 269 41.21 -17.79 32.80
CA LYS A 269 42.64 -17.50 32.63
C LYS A 269 43.39 -18.70 32.05
N THR A 270 43.04 -19.89 32.50
CA THR A 270 43.54 -21.19 32.01
C THR A 270 42.39 -22.20 31.97
N GLN A 271 42.52 -23.23 31.13
CA GLN A 271 41.42 -24.18 30.89
C GLN A 271 41.01 -24.98 32.15
N ASP A 272 41.96 -25.29 33.03
CA ASP A 272 41.72 -25.97 34.31
C ASP A 272 40.88 -25.13 35.29
N LYS A 273 40.80 -23.81 35.09
CA LYS A 273 39.99 -22.90 35.91
C LYS A 273 38.55 -22.74 35.46
N LEU A 274 38.16 -23.35 34.33
CA LEU A 274 36.80 -23.24 33.78
C LEU A 274 35.72 -23.62 34.82
N GLY A 275 35.85 -24.78 35.46
CA GLY A 275 34.86 -25.28 36.42
C GLY A 275 34.75 -24.39 37.66
N GLU A 276 35.90 -24.02 38.24
CA GLU A 276 35.95 -23.11 39.40
C GLU A 276 35.31 -21.75 39.08
N LEU A 277 35.62 -21.17 37.92
CA LEU A 277 35.07 -19.89 37.49
C LEU A 277 33.56 -19.98 37.26
N TYR A 278 33.09 -21.04 36.58
CA TYR A 278 31.66 -21.27 36.37
C TYR A 278 30.89 -21.36 37.68
N GLU A 279 31.35 -22.18 38.64
CA GLU A 279 30.68 -22.32 39.93
C GLU A 279 30.60 -21.02 40.74
N LYS A 280 31.65 -20.19 40.66
CA LYS A 280 31.68 -18.89 41.34
C LYS A 280 30.70 -17.91 40.67
N LEU A 281 30.71 -17.82 39.35
CA LEU A 281 29.78 -16.96 38.60
C LEU A 281 28.33 -17.40 38.80
N ALA A 282 28.05 -18.71 38.76
CA ALA A 282 26.69 -19.25 38.90
C ALA A 282 26.02 -18.94 40.25
N LYS A 283 26.79 -18.54 41.28
CA LYS A 283 26.26 -18.14 42.60
C LYS A 283 25.96 -16.64 42.71
N ILE A 284 26.34 -15.84 41.72
CA ILE A 284 26.10 -14.40 41.73
C ILE A 284 24.60 -14.16 41.48
N PRO A 285 23.91 -13.38 42.34
CA PRO A 285 22.49 -13.09 42.16
C PRO A 285 22.25 -12.21 40.93
N HIS A 286 21.01 -12.22 40.44
CA HIS A 286 20.56 -11.38 39.31
C HIS A 286 21.26 -11.64 37.97
N MET A 287 21.75 -12.86 37.77
CA MET A 287 22.27 -13.31 36.49
C MET A 287 22.08 -14.81 36.29
N LYS A 288 21.94 -15.22 35.04
CA LYS A 288 21.93 -16.62 34.60
C LYS A 288 23.27 -16.94 33.93
N VAL A 289 23.91 -18.01 34.36
CA VAL A 289 25.23 -18.42 33.88
C VAL A 289 25.13 -19.78 33.21
N TYR A 290 25.58 -19.84 31.97
CA TYR A 290 25.59 -21.05 31.17
C TYR A 290 27.03 -21.39 30.78
N LEU A 291 27.37 -22.67 30.79
CA LEU A 291 28.39 -23.15 29.88
C LEU A 291 27.84 -23.06 28.47
N LYS A 292 28.69 -22.78 27.48
CA LYS A 292 28.28 -22.60 26.08
C LYS A 292 27.34 -23.69 25.55
N ASN A 293 27.63 -24.94 25.88
CA ASN A 293 26.87 -26.10 25.40
C ASN A 293 25.52 -26.28 26.12
N ASP A 294 25.33 -25.60 27.25
CA ASP A 294 24.13 -25.68 28.08
C ASP A 294 23.17 -24.49 27.83
N ILE A 295 23.54 -23.57 26.94
CA ILE A 295 22.67 -22.47 26.53
C ILE A 295 21.42 -23.05 25.86
N PRO A 296 20.21 -22.63 26.26
CA PRO A 296 18.96 -23.12 25.66
C PRO A 296 18.94 -22.94 24.14
N LYS A 297 18.56 -24.00 23.41
CA LYS A 297 18.63 -24.04 21.93
C LYS A 297 17.74 -23.01 21.26
N GLU A 298 16.62 -22.67 21.89
CA GLU A 298 15.67 -21.65 21.46
C GLU A 298 16.23 -20.23 21.40
N LEU A 299 17.37 -19.97 22.07
CA LEU A 299 18.05 -18.67 22.00
C LEU A 299 18.89 -18.51 20.73
N HIS A 300 19.18 -19.60 20.01
CA HIS A 300 20.05 -19.58 18.83
C HIS A 300 21.37 -18.83 19.09
N TYR A 301 21.99 -19.12 20.25
CA TYR A 301 23.16 -18.41 20.76
C TYR A 301 24.19 -19.35 21.39
N SER A 302 24.53 -20.44 20.72
CA SER A 302 25.59 -21.36 21.18
C SER A 302 26.51 -21.83 20.06
N ASN A 303 26.03 -21.88 18.82
CA ASN A 303 26.74 -22.47 17.69
C ASN A 303 27.64 -21.49 16.94
N ASN A 304 28.54 -20.80 17.65
CA ASN A 304 29.57 -19.96 17.02
C ASN A 304 30.83 -19.87 17.89
N GLU A 305 32.02 -19.94 17.31
CA GLU A 305 33.30 -19.90 18.04
C GLU A 305 33.56 -18.57 18.76
N ARG A 306 32.94 -17.47 18.29
CA ARG A 306 33.01 -16.15 18.93
C ARG A 306 32.24 -16.05 20.24
N ILE A 307 31.38 -17.03 20.54
CA ILE A 307 30.68 -17.15 21.82
C ILE A 307 31.61 -17.85 22.81
N GLY A 308 31.87 -17.18 23.94
CA GLY A 308 32.79 -17.64 24.97
C GLY A 308 32.34 -18.94 25.66
N PRO A 309 33.26 -19.59 26.40
CA PRO A 309 32.99 -20.87 27.05
C PRO A 309 31.99 -20.76 28.21
N ILE A 310 31.95 -19.60 28.89
CA ILE A 310 30.94 -19.24 29.89
C ILE A 310 30.19 -18.02 29.37
N VAL A 311 28.86 -18.09 29.33
CA VAL A 311 27.99 -16.97 28.95
C VAL A 311 27.15 -16.55 30.14
N VAL A 312 27.14 -15.25 30.43
CA VAL A 312 26.37 -14.66 31.51
C VAL A 312 25.28 -13.77 30.91
N PHE A 313 24.04 -14.01 31.30
CA PHE A 313 22.89 -13.14 31.04
C PHE A 313 22.54 -12.41 32.32
N SER A 314 22.71 -11.10 32.38
CA SER A 314 22.17 -10.30 33.49
C SER A 314 20.64 -10.30 33.43
N ASP A 315 19.99 -10.33 34.59
CA ASP A 315 18.54 -10.12 34.69
C ASP A 315 18.21 -8.67 34.29
N GLU A 316 16.98 -8.43 33.81
CA GLU A 316 16.50 -7.10 33.41
C GLU A 316 16.74 -6.06 34.51
N GLY A 317 17.27 -4.89 34.14
CA GLY A 317 17.63 -3.82 35.09
C GLY A 317 19.05 -3.97 35.66
N TYR A 318 19.67 -5.15 35.58
CA TYR A 318 21.02 -5.34 36.11
C TYR A 318 22.09 -5.24 35.03
N ARG A 319 23.29 -4.80 35.43
CA ARG A 319 24.48 -4.78 34.55
C ARG A 319 25.69 -5.36 35.25
N LEU A 320 26.35 -6.30 34.58
CA LEU A 320 27.65 -6.83 35.00
C LEU A 320 28.77 -5.84 34.67
N MET A 321 29.67 -5.59 35.63
CA MET A 321 30.76 -4.63 35.54
C MET A 321 32.09 -5.28 35.98
N ASP A 322 33.17 -4.99 35.25
CA ASP A 322 34.54 -5.39 35.63
C ASP A 322 35.28 -4.30 36.41
N LYS A 323 34.87 -3.03 36.25
CA LYS A 323 35.48 -1.84 36.88
C LYS A 323 34.40 -0.87 37.37
N ASN A 324 34.78 0.02 38.29
CA ASN A 324 33.94 1.17 38.65
C ASN A 324 33.91 2.13 37.45
N TYR A 325 32.76 2.28 36.82
CA TYR A 325 32.53 3.35 35.84
C TYR A 325 32.04 4.61 36.55
N THR A 326 32.54 5.76 36.12
CA THR A 326 32.08 7.08 36.59
C THR A 326 30.84 7.57 35.85
N TYR A 327 30.37 6.83 34.85
CA TYR A 327 29.20 7.15 34.03
C TYR A 327 28.12 6.10 34.27
N ILE A 328 26.91 6.55 34.60
CA ILE A 328 25.74 5.71 34.87
C ILE A 328 24.82 5.85 33.64
N ASP A 329 24.65 4.76 32.91
CA ASP A 329 23.56 4.64 31.94
C ASP A 329 22.25 4.47 32.73
N TYR A 330 21.21 5.21 32.35
CA TYR A 330 19.85 5.05 32.89
C TYR A 330 18.99 4.13 32.02
N GLY A 331 19.51 3.70 30.86
CA GLY A 331 18.90 2.69 30.02
C GLY A 331 19.91 1.67 29.50
N ALA A 332 19.46 0.43 29.32
CA ALA A 332 20.26 -0.62 28.70
C ALA A 332 19.42 -1.58 27.86
N HIS A 333 20.12 -2.25 26.95
CA HIS A 333 19.60 -3.33 26.12
C HIS A 333 20.66 -4.43 25.99
N GLY A 334 20.28 -5.57 25.40
CA GLY A 334 21.11 -6.80 25.35
C GLY A 334 20.51 -7.98 26.08
N TYR A 335 19.48 -7.76 26.90
CA TYR A 335 18.80 -8.77 27.74
C TYR A 335 18.08 -9.87 26.93
N ASP A 336 17.40 -10.77 27.63
CA ASP A 336 16.55 -11.80 27.02
C ASP A 336 15.54 -11.17 26.03
N ALA A 337 15.53 -11.68 24.80
CA ALA A 337 14.70 -11.18 23.71
C ALA A 337 13.19 -11.37 23.95
N ASN A 338 12.79 -12.19 24.92
CA ASN A 338 11.38 -12.38 25.29
C ASN A 338 10.84 -11.28 26.21
N LEU A 339 11.71 -10.44 26.80
CA LEU A 339 11.30 -9.35 27.67
C LEU A 339 10.52 -8.29 26.87
N THR A 340 9.45 -7.79 27.48
CA THR A 340 8.63 -6.72 26.88
C THR A 340 9.45 -5.47 26.63
N SER A 341 10.44 -5.17 27.47
CA SER A 341 11.35 -4.03 27.31
C SER A 341 12.21 -4.12 26.04
N MET A 342 12.53 -5.33 25.60
CA MET A 342 13.40 -5.59 24.45
C MET A 342 12.65 -5.66 23.12
N ARG A 343 11.32 -5.61 23.15
CA ARG A 343 10.49 -5.64 21.94
C ARG A 343 10.74 -4.42 21.05
N ALA A 344 11.03 -4.70 19.79
CA ALA A 344 11.28 -3.72 18.75
C ALA A 344 9.99 -3.39 17.96
N VAL A 345 10.07 -2.41 17.07
CA VAL A 345 8.98 -1.93 16.22
C VAL A 345 9.07 -2.53 14.82
N PHE A 346 7.93 -2.78 14.19
CA PHE A 346 7.84 -3.04 12.76
C PHE A 346 6.59 -2.42 12.14
N MET A 347 6.78 -1.68 11.05
CA MET A 347 5.72 -1.22 10.16
C MET A 347 6.21 -1.16 8.72
N ALA A 348 5.31 -1.33 7.76
CA ALA A 348 5.66 -1.26 6.36
C ALA A 348 4.50 -0.71 5.52
N LYS A 349 4.79 -0.07 4.40
CA LYS A 349 3.77 0.42 3.47
C LYS A 349 4.34 0.43 2.07
N GLY A 350 3.54 0.04 1.09
CA GLY A 350 3.99 0.14 -0.30
C GLY A 350 3.01 -0.47 -1.28
N PRO A 351 3.22 -0.23 -2.58
CA PRO A 351 2.38 -0.77 -3.65
C PRO A 351 2.38 -2.30 -3.70
N ASN A 352 3.38 -2.97 -3.11
CA ASN A 352 3.43 -4.43 -3.04
C ASN A 352 2.94 -5.01 -1.70
N LEU A 353 2.54 -4.18 -0.74
CA LEU A 353 2.15 -4.59 0.61
C LEU A 353 0.67 -4.32 0.85
N ARG A 354 -0.09 -5.35 1.25
CA ARG A 354 -1.49 -5.17 1.67
C ARG A 354 -1.56 -4.50 3.02
N SER A 355 -2.51 -3.60 3.23
CA SER A 355 -2.71 -2.98 4.55
C SER A 355 -3.31 -3.97 5.54
N GLY A 356 -2.89 -3.94 6.81
CA GLY A 356 -3.42 -4.81 7.84
C GLY A 356 -2.46 -5.00 9.02
N SER A 357 -2.72 -6.01 9.84
CA SER A 357 -1.86 -6.37 10.97
C SER A 357 -1.14 -7.68 10.71
N VAL A 358 0.13 -7.75 11.11
CA VAL A 358 0.94 -8.97 11.12
C VAL A 358 1.16 -9.38 12.56
N LYS A 359 0.94 -10.67 12.88
CA LYS A 359 1.22 -11.19 14.22
C LYS A 359 2.69 -10.93 14.60
N PRO A 360 3.01 -10.77 15.89
CA PRO A 360 4.40 -10.64 16.33
C PRO A 360 5.29 -11.75 15.77
N PHE A 361 6.49 -11.37 15.36
CA PHE A 361 7.41 -12.26 14.65
C PHE A 361 8.87 -11.88 14.92
N GLU A 362 9.80 -12.79 14.59
CA GLU A 362 11.23 -12.59 14.83
C GLU A 362 11.90 -11.79 13.71
N ASN A 363 12.89 -10.97 14.06
CA ASN A 363 13.56 -10.07 13.12
C ASN A 363 14.30 -10.75 11.96
N VAL A 364 14.67 -12.03 12.09
CA VAL A 364 15.19 -12.86 10.98
C VAL A 364 14.26 -12.90 9.76
N ASN A 365 12.95 -12.67 9.95
CA ASN A 365 11.95 -12.73 8.88
C ASN A 365 11.86 -11.44 8.04
N ILE A 366 12.58 -10.37 8.38
CA ILE A 366 12.59 -9.13 7.58
C ILE A 366 13.39 -9.30 6.29
N TYR A 367 14.53 -9.99 6.33
CA TYR A 367 15.34 -10.27 5.14
C TYR A 367 14.57 -10.94 3.98
N PRO A 368 13.84 -12.06 4.18
CA PRO A 368 13.08 -12.66 3.10
C PRO A 368 11.91 -11.80 2.61
N LEU A 369 11.31 -10.97 3.47
CA LEU A 369 10.33 -9.97 3.02
C LEU A 369 10.98 -9.00 2.03
N MET A 370 12.15 -8.48 2.37
CA MET A 370 12.88 -7.57 1.47
C MET A 370 13.27 -8.26 0.15
N CYS A 371 13.72 -9.51 0.16
CA CYS A 371 13.98 -10.24 -1.09
C CYS A 371 12.72 -10.33 -1.98
N LYS A 372 11.56 -10.65 -1.36
CA LYS A 372 10.27 -10.78 -2.08
C LYS A 372 9.87 -9.46 -2.72
N LEU A 373 10.00 -8.35 -1.99
CA LEU A 373 9.68 -7.00 -2.49
C LEU A 373 10.65 -6.54 -3.59
N LEU A 374 11.91 -6.94 -3.50
CA LEU A 374 12.94 -6.68 -4.51
C LEU A 374 12.91 -7.67 -5.67
N GLU A 375 12.09 -8.72 -5.60
CA GLU A 375 12.05 -9.84 -6.56
C GLU A 375 13.46 -10.41 -6.87
N ILE A 376 14.25 -10.63 -5.82
CA ILE A 376 15.59 -11.24 -5.90
C ILE A 376 15.60 -12.62 -5.25
N LYS A 377 16.53 -13.48 -5.66
CA LYS A 377 16.78 -14.75 -4.99
C LYS A 377 17.41 -14.48 -3.62
N CYS A 378 16.74 -14.88 -2.55
CA CYS A 378 17.33 -14.86 -1.22
C CYS A 378 18.50 -15.84 -1.11
N LEU A 379 19.49 -15.49 -0.29
CA LEU A 379 20.45 -16.45 0.25
C LEU A 379 19.79 -17.31 1.35
N PRO A 380 20.37 -18.49 1.67
CA PRO A 380 19.92 -19.30 2.81
C PRO A 380 19.89 -18.47 4.09
N ASN A 381 18.78 -18.55 4.82
CA ASN A 381 18.53 -17.76 6.03
C ASN A 381 17.70 -18.55 7.04
N ASN A 382 17.56 -18.05 8.26
CA ASN A 382 16.87 -18.73 9.37
C ASN A 382 15.36 -18.40 9.47
N ALA A 383 14.82 -17.65 8.53
CA ALA A 383 13.43 -17.21 8.61
C ALA A 383 12.42 -18.37 8.49
N SER A 384 11.27 -18.17 9.12
CA SER A 384 10.06 -18.95 8.93
C SER A 384 9.10 -18.21 7.98
N GLU A 385 8.14 -18.90 7.36
CA GLU A 385 7.16 -18.24 6.49
C GLU A 385 6.16 -17.37 7.30
N VAL A 386 6.56 -16.13 7.62
CA VAL A 386 5.73 -15.17 8.35
C VAL A 386 4.83 -14.35 7.40
N PHE A 387 5.40 -13.90 6.27
CA PHE A 387 4.68 -13.10 5.29
C PHE A 387 4.04 -13.97 4.21
N SER A 388 2.76 -14.28 4.40
CA SER A 388 1.92 -15.01 3.44
C SER A 388 1.55 -14.14 2.22
N PRO A 389 1.04 -14.74 1.13
CA PRO A 389 0.44 -13.99 0.01
C PRO A 389 -0.68 -13.03 0.43
N ASP A 390 -1.29 -13.22 1.61
CA ASP A 390 -2.32 -12.33 2.15
C ASP A 390 -1.76 -11.01 2.68
N HIS A 391 -0.43 -10.84 2.71
CA HIS A 391 0.25 -9.59 3.08
C HIS A 391 0.89 -8.89 1.87
N LEU A 392 0.89 -9.52 0.70
CA LEU A 392 1.53 -9.03 -0.53
C LEU A 392 0.51 -8.83 -1.65
N TYR A 393 0.57 -7.71 -2.37
CA TYR A 393 -0.25 -7.48 -3.58
C TYR A 393 0.34 -8.23 -4.77
N ASN A 394 0.14 -9.55 -4.80
CA ASN A 394 0.62 -10.41 -5.90
C ASN A 394 -0.53 -10.96 -6.76
N LYS A 395 -1.77 -10.55 -6.45
CA LYS A 395 -2.98 -11.10 -7.05
C LYS A 395 -3.88 -9.99 -7.57
N TYR A 396 -4.38 -10.19 -8.78
CA TYR A 396 -5.05 -9.16 -9.57
C TYR A 396 -6.43 -9.60 -10.03
N ILE A 397 -7.33 -8.63 -10.13
CA ILE A 397 -8.51 -8.70 -10.98
C ILE A 397 -8.31 -7.69 -12.08
N GLN A 398 -8.45 -8.11 -13.33
CA GLN A 398 -8.34 -7.24 -14.49
C GLN A 398 -9.68 -7.13 -15.20
N TYR A 399 -10.27 -5.95 -15.21
CA TYR A 399 -11.38 -5.68 -16.11
C TYR A 399 -10.85 -5.49 -17.53
N GLU A 400 -11.42 -6.19 -18.50
CA GLU A 400 -11.02 -6.11 -19.91
C GLU A 400 -12.18 -5.70 -20.82
N CYS A 401 -11.86 -4.78 -21.72
CA CYS A 401 -12.65 -4.46 -22.90
C CYS A 401 -11.69 -4.20 -24.06
N LEU A 402 -11.44 -5.25 -24.84
CA LEU A 402 -10.51 -5.27 -25.96
C LEU A 402 -11.22 -4.95 -27.28
N GLN A 403 -10.47 -4.64 -28.32
CA GLN A 403 -11.03 -4.28 -29.64
C GLN A 403 -12.02 -5.31 -30.20
N SER A 404 -11.80 -6.59 -29.91
CA SER A 404 -12.68 -7.71 -30.30
C SER A 404 -13.99 -7.81 -29.51
N ASP A 405 -14.12 -7.12 -28.38
CA ASP A 405 -15.16 -7.42 -27.40
C ASP A 405 -16.44 -6.58 -27.64
N LEU A 406 -17.60 -7.12 -27.30
CA LEU A 406 -18.86 -6.36 -27.22
C LEU A 406 -18.98 -5.75 -25.81
N CYS A 407 -18.57 -4.50 -25.65
CA CYS A 407 -18.52 -3.84 -24.34
C CYS A 407 -19.64 -2.83 -24.08
N GLY A 408 -20.49 -2.56 -25.08
CA GLY A 408 -21.49 -1.50 -25.03
C GLY A 408 -20.89 -0.10 -24.81
N GLY A 409 -21.76 0.79 -24.32
CA GLY A 409 -21.47 2.20 -24.07
C GLY A 409 -20.61 2.42 -22.81
N TRP A 410 -20.33 3.68 -22.48
CA TRP A 410 -19.56 4.01 -21.27
C TRP A 410 -20.23 3.47 -19.99
N ALA A 411 -21.56 3.56 -19.90
CA ALA A 411 -22.31 3.05 -18.75
C ALA A 411 -22.10 1.55 -18.52
N ASP A 412 -22.05 0.78 -19.60
CA ASP A 412 -21.84 -0.67 -19.60
C ASP A 412 -20.43 -1.02 -19.13
N ARG A 413 -19.44 -0.33 -19.68
CA ARG A 413 -18.04 -0.48 -19.26
C ARG A 413 -17.86 -0.09 -17.80
N LEU A 414 -18.48 1.00 -17.36
CA LEU A 414 -18.39 1.45 -15.98
C LEU A 414 -19.07 0.46 -15.01
N LYS A 415 -20.21 -0.11 -15.36
CA LYS A 415 -20.86 -1.19 -14.58
C LYS A 415 -19.92 -2.38 -14.38
N GLY A 416 -19.24 -2.81 -15.44
CA GLY A 416 -18.25 -3.88 -15.39
C GLY A 416 -17.01 -3.53 -14.54
N ILE A 417 -16.47 -2.32 -14.71
CA ILE A 417 -15.33 -1.82 -13.92
C ILE A 417 -15.67 -1.76 -12.42
N LEU A 418 -16.79 -1.14 -12.06
CA LEU A 418 -17.20 -0.98 -10.66
C LEU A 418 -17.50 -2.34 -10.01
N SER A 419 -18.10 -3.26 -10.75
CA SER A 419 -18.35 -4.61 -10.26
C SER A 419 -17.04 -5.40 -10.10
N SER A 420 -16.09 -5.24 -11.02
CA SER A 420 -14.74 -5.84 -10.91
C SER A 420 -13.96 -5.23 -9.74
N TYR A 421 -14.14 -3.94 -9.46
CA TYR A 421 -13.56 -3.29 -8.29
C TYR A 421 -14.17 -3.85 -6.99
N ALA A 422 -15.48 -3.99 -6.91
CA ALA A 422 -16.16 -4.62 -5.78
C ALA A 422 -15.65 -6.05 -5.57
N PHE A 423 -15.48 -6.81 -6.65
CA PHE A 423 -14.92 -8.17 -6.59
C PHE A 423 -13.47 -8.18 -6.10
N ALA A 424 -12.67 -7.21 -6.53
CA ALA A 424 -11.28 -7.05 -6.10
C ALA A 424 -11.21 -6.75 -4.60
N LEU A 425 -12.11 -5.91 -4.07
CA LEU A 425 -12.21 -5.64 -2.63
C LEU A 425 -12.59 -6.90 -1.84
N ILE A 426 -13.58 -7.68 -2.31
CA ILE A 426 -14.04 -8.90 -1.64
C ILE A 426 -12.95 -9.98 -1.60
N THR A 427 -12.13 -10.06 -2.65
CA THR A 427 -11.08 -11.09 -2.79
C THR A 427 -9.69 -10.63 -2.39
N ASP A 428 -9.57 -9.42 -1.84
CA ASP A 428 -8.30 -8.79 -1.46
C ASP A 428 -7.30 -8.75 -2.63
N ARG A 429 -7.75 -8.35 -3.82
CA ARG A 429 -6.94 -8.26 -5.04
C ARG A 429 -6.78 -6.82 -5.49
N SER A 430 -5.70 -6.53 -6.21
CA SER A 430 -5.55 -5.25 -6.89
C SER A 430 -6.39 -5.24 -8.17
N LEU A 431 -7.15 -4.18 -8.41
CA LEU A 431 -7.83 -3.99 -9.69
C LEU A 431 -6.82 -3.46 -10.72
N THR A 432 -6.87 -3.98 -11.94
CA THR A 432 -6.30 -3.38 -13.15
C THR A 432 -7.38 -3.24 -14.22
N ILE A 433 -7.23 -2.28 -15.13
CA ILE A 433 -8.23 -1.99 -16.18
C ILE A 433 -7.53 -1.93 -17.53
N LYS A 434 -7.85 -2.87 -18.42
CA LYS A 434 -7.40 -2.89 -19.82
C LYS A 434 -8.59 -2.62 -20.74
N LEU A 435 -8.87 -1.34 -20.96
CA LEU A 435 -9.91 -0.86 -21.86
C LEU A 435 -9.23 -0.22 -23.06
N THR A 436 -9.23 -0.93 -24.18
CA THR A 436 -8.56 -0.52 -25.43
C THR A 436 -9.52 -0.36 -26.60
N LYS A 437 -10.75 -0.87 -26.52
CA LYS A 437 -11.76 -0.68 -27.58
C LYS A 437 -12.16 0.79 -27.72
N GLY A 438 -12.00 1.34 -28.92
CA GLY A 438 -12.23 2.76 -29.23
C GLY A 438 -11.09 3.67 -28.79
N CYS A 439 -10.69 3.63 -27.51
CA CYS A 439 -9.58 4.41 -26.97
C CYS A 439 -8.95 3.70 -25.77
N ASN A 440 -7.64 3.88 -25.57
CA ASN A 440 -7.01 3.47 -24.32
C ASN A 440 -7.46 4.42 -23.19
N LEU A 441 -8.10 3.88 -22.15
CA LEU A 441 -8.62 4.69 -21.04
C LEU A 441 -7.53 5.58 -20.38
N ARG A 442 -6.27 5.12 -20.37
CA ARG A 442 -5.13 5.87 -19.81
C ARG A 442 -4.82 7.16 -20.57
N GLU A 443 -5.30 7.32 -21.80
CA GLU A 443 -5.15 8.56 -22.58
C GLU A 443 -6.12 9.65 -22.14
N ILE A 444 -7.15 9.31 -21.35
CA ILE A 444 -8.21 10.23 -20.91
C ILE A 444 -8.22 10.37 -19.38
N LEU A 445 -8.04 9.26 -18.65
CA LEU A 445 -8.07 9.20 -17.19
C LEU A 445 -6.77 8.62 -16.62
N ASP A 446 -6.33 9.19 -15.51
CA ASP A 446 -5.25 8.69 -14.67
C ASP A 446 -5.78 7.88 -13.47
N PRO A 447 -5.02 6.88 -12.99
CA PRO A 447 -5.28 6.29 -11.68
C PRO A 447 -5.23 7.33 -10.57
N ASN A 448 -6.13 7.17 -9.59
CA ASN A 448 -6.15 8.03 -8.40
C ASN A 448 -5.57 7.34 -7.15
N GLU A 449 -6.42 6.78 -6.29
CA GLU A 449 -5.99 6.04 -5.09
C GLU A 449 -5.66 4.58 -5.42
N VAL A 450 -6.38 4.01 -6.38
CA VAL A 450 -6.17 2.65 -6.86
C VAL A 450 -5.38 2.72 -8.15
N ASP A 451 -4.15 2.23 -8.14
CA ASP A 451 -3.32 2.16 -9.34
C ASP A 451 -3.70 0.96 -10.20
N TRP A 452 -4.64 1.19 -11.12
CA TRP A 452 -5.22 0.22 -12.04
C TRP A 452 -4.47 0.05 -13.37
N ASN A 453 -3.21 0.48 -13.46
CA ASN A 453 -2.42 0.27 -14.68
C ASN A 453 -2.32 -1.23 -15.04
N TYR A 454 -2.83 -1.59 -16.22
CA TYR A 454 -2.83 -2.98 -16.71
C TYR A 454 -1.43 -3.49 -17.08
N GLU A 455 -0.45 -2.61 -17.31
CA GLU A 455 0.94 -3.04 -17.56
C GLU A 455 1.53 -3.81 -16.36
N LYS A 456 0.96 -3.67 -15.16
CA LYS A 456 1.37 -4.43 -13.96
C LYS A 456 1.18 -5.94 -14.09
N THR A 457 0.30 -6.37 -14.97
CA THR A 457 -0.02 -7.77 -15.23
C THR A 457 0.51 -8.23 -16.58
N GLU A 458 0.87 -7.30 -17.48
CA GLU A 458 1.47 -7.62 -18.77
C GLU A 458 2.92 -8.11 -18.62
N ASN A 459 3.29 -9.11 -19.42
CA ASN A 459 4.62 -9.70 -19.47
C ASN A 459 5.11 -10.36 -18.17
N LYS A 460 4.20 -10.63 -17.22
CA LYS A 460 4.48 -11.45 -16.04
C LYS A 460 4.01 -12.89 -16.25
N ASN A 461 4.80 -13.85 -15.77
CA ASN A 461 4.41 -15.26 -15.76
C ASN A 461 3.48 -15.55 -14.58
N LEU A 462 2.21 -15.14 -14.71
CA LEU A 462 1.17 -15.28 -13.68
C LEU A 462 0.23 -16.45 -14.02
N SER A 463 -0.22 -17.19 -13.00
CA SER A 463 -1.34 -18.11 -13.21
C SER A 463 -2.61 -17.30 -13.50
N GLU A 464 -3.31 -17.61 -14.60
CA GLU A 464 -4.46 -16.80 -15.03
C GLU A 464 -5.72 -17.60 -15.35
N THR A 465 -6.87 -16.94 -15.21
CA THR A 465 -8.17 -17.44 -15.65
C THR A 465 -9.05 -16.27 -16.12
N SER A 466 -10.10 -16.58 -16.87
CA SER A 466 -11.04 -15.58 -17.39
C SER A 466 -12.48 -15.90 -17.00
N ILE A 467 -13.21 -14.89 -16.56
CA ILE A 467 -14.66 -14.91 -16.33
C ILE A 467 -15.30 -14.07 -17.44
N ASN A 468 -15.95 -14.76 -18.37
CA ASN A 468 -16.66 -14.14 -19.49
C ASN A 468 -18.15 -14.11 -19.16
N MET A 469 -18.66 -12.91 -18.82
CA MET A 469 -20.07 -12.75 -18.43
C MET A 469 -21.01 -12.48 -19.60
N GLY A 470 -20.49 -11.96 -20.72
CA GLY A 470 -21.33 -11.57 -21.86
C GLY A 470 -22.48 -10.66 -21.42
N TYR A 471 -23.68 -10.88 -21.98
CA TYR A 471 -24.95 -10.29 -21.54
C TYR A 471 -25.81 -11.30 -20.74
N ASP A 472 -25.20 -12.34 -20.17
CA ASP A 472 -25.91 -13.39 -19.43
C ASP A 472 -26.24 -12.95 -18.00
N PHE A 473 -27.51 -12.64 -17.76
CA PHE A 473 -28.03 -12.20 -16.45
C PHE A 473 -27.90 -13.25 -15.34
N GLY A 474 -27.65 -14.52 -15.65
CA GLY A 474 -27.48 -15.60 -14.67
C GLY A 474 -26.23 -15.47 -13.79
N TYR A 475 -25.26 -14.62 -14.15
CA TYR A 475 -24.07 -14.41 -13.33
C TYR A 475 -24.34 -13.71 -12.00
N SER A 476 -25.31 -12.80 -11.93
CA SER A 476 -25.67 -12.14 -10.66
C SER A 476 -26.18 -13.16 -9.64
N ASP A 477 -26.96 -14.15 -10.08
CA ASP A 477 -27.45 -15.24 -9.23
C ASP A 477 -26.32 -16.19 -8.82
N LYS A 478 -25.34 -16.45 -9.70
CA LYS A 478 -24.12 -17.20 -9.34
C LYS A 478 -23.34 -16.49 -8.23
N PHE A 479 -23.03 -15.20 -8.37
CA PHE A 479 -22.32 -14.45 -7.33
C PHE A 479 -23.09 -14.37 -6.00
N LYS A 480 -24.42 -14.41 -6.06
CA LYS A 480 -25.29 -14.43 -4.89
C LYS A 480 -25.28 -15.75 -4.12
N THR A 481 -25.14 -16.88 -4.81
CA THR A 481 -25.37 -18.22 -4.24
C THR A 481 -24.14 -19.13 -4.20
N ASP A 482 -23.22 -19.00 -5.15
CA ASP A 482 -22.08 -19.90 -5.31
C ASP A 482 -20.81 -19.33 -4.64
N ILE A 483 -20.50 -19.81 -3.44
CA ILE A 483 -19.27 -19.44 -2.75
C ILE A 483 -18.02 -20.16 -3.29
N SER A 484 -18.21 -21.28 -4.00
CA SER A 484 -17.09 -22.09 -4.51
C SER A 484 -16.25 -21.32 -5.53
N MET A 485 -16.86 -20.33 -6.19
CA MET A 485 -16.16 -19.39 -7.06
C MET A 485 -15.04 -18.64 -6.33
N PHE A 486 -15.25 -18.20 -5.08
CA PHE A 486 -14.20 -17.51 -4.31
C PHE A 486 -13.09 -18.46 -3.86
N THR A 487 -13.43 -19.70 -3.47
CA THR A 487 -12.44 -20.70 -3.05
C THR A 487 -11.61 -21.21 -4.21
N ASN A 488 -12.24 -21.49 -5.36
CA ASN A 488 -11.57 -22.02 -6.56
C ASN A 488 -10.61 -20.98 -7.17
N LEU A 489 -10.95 -19.69 -7.06
CA LEU A 489 -10.12 -18.61 -7.56
C LEU A 489 -9.05 -18.16 -6.57
N LYS A 490 -8.99 -18.72 -5.34
CA LYS A 490 -8.07 -18.28 -4.29
C LYS A 490 -6.61 -18.33 -4.74
N ASN A 491 -6.20 -19.35 -5.48
CA ASN A 491 -4.80 -19.58 -5.86
C ASN A 491 -4.42 -19.07 -7.26
N ILE A 492 -5.35 -18.49 -8.01
CA ILE A 492 -5.06 -17.91 -9.32
C ILE A 492 -4.49 -16.50 -9.13
N ASP A 493 -3.41 -16.14 -9.82
CA ASP A 493 -2.77 -14.84 -9.65
C ASP A 493 -3.51 -13.73 -10.39
N LEU A 494 -4.01 -13.99 -11.60
CA LEU A 494 -4.72 -13.03 -12.44
C LEU A 494 -6.09 -13.53 -12.86
N ILE A 495 -7.14 -12.81 -12.47
CA ILE A 495 -8.51 -13.10 -12.90
C ILE A 495 -8.94 -12.01 -13.88
N ARG A 496 -9.11 -12.37 -15.15
CA ARG A 496 -9.64 -11.46 -16.18
C ARG A 496 -11.15 -11.49 -16.17
N VAL A 497 -11.79 -10.33 -16.12
CA VAL A 497 -13.24 -10.18 -16.10
C VAL A 497 -13.65 -9.43 -17.37
N ARG A 498 -14.49 -10.07 -18.20
CA ARG A 498 -14.99 -9.51 -19.46
C ARG A 498 -16.52 -9.44 -19.45
N GLY A 499 -17.05 -8.28 -19.83
CA GLY A 499 -18.48 -8.09 -20.09
C GLY A 499 -19.05 -6.77 -19.54
N PRO A 500 -20.18 -6.30 -20.09
CA PRO A 500 -20.86 -5.04 -19.73
C PRO A 500 -21.71 -5.07 -18.44
N MET A 501 -21.72 -6.17 -17.68
CA MET A 501 -22.75 -6.41 -16.67
C MET A 501 -22.44 -5.86 -15.27
N MET A 502 -23.50 -5.46 -14.57
CA MET A 502 -23.49 -5.12 -13.13
C MET A 502 -23.73 -6.38 -12.30
N PHE A 503 -22.73 -6.83 -11.54
CA PHE A 503 -22.83 -8.01 -10.66
C PHE A 503 -22.41 -7.73 -9.21
N ALA A 504 -22.02 -6.50 -8.88
CA ALA A 504 -21.77 -6.08 -7.49
C ALA A 504 -22.97 -6.37 -6.56
N ASN A 505 -24.18 -6.37 -7.10
CA ASN A 505 -25.41 -6.65 -6.35
C ASN A 505 -25.49 -8.12 -5.92
N GLY A 506 -25.03 -9.05 -6.76
CA GLY A 506 -24.91 -10.46 -6.39
C GLY A 506 -23.94 -10.65 -5.22
N LEU A 507 -22.80 -9.92 -5.23
CA LEU A 507 -21.84 -9.93 -4.12
C LEU A 507 -22.46 -9.41 -2.81
N ARG A 508 -23.25 -8.32 -2.90
CA ARG A 508 -23.99 -7.75 -1.76
C ARG A 508 -24.98 -8.76 -1.16
N ASP A 509 -25.73 -9.43 -2.02
CA ASP A 509 -26.82 -10.33 -1.62
C ASP A 509 -26.32 -11.69 -1.11
N ASN A 510 -25.03 -11.98 -1.29
CA ASN A 510 -24.42 -13.20 -0.78
C ASN A 510 -24.22 -13.10 0.74
N GLN A 511 -25.01 -13.86 1.49
CA GLN A 511 -25.00 -13.82 2.96
C GLN A 511 -23.62 -14.11 3.57
N ASN A 512 -22.81 -14.95 2.92
CA ASN A 512 -21.48 -15.31 3.39
C ASN A 512 -20.45 -14.17 3.27
N LEU A 513 -20.72 -13.16 2.44
CA LEU A 513 -19.84 -12.01 2.25
C LEU A 513 -20.15 -10.86 3.22
N THR A 514 -21.21 -10.96 4.03
CA THR A 514 -21.67 -9.88 4.92
C THR A 514 -20.54 -9.38 5.85
N GLU A 515 -19.86 -10.29 6.54
CA GLU A 515 -18.76 -9.92 7.45
C GLU A 515 -17.55 -9.38 6.69
N LYS A 516 -17.26 -9.92 5.49
CA LYS A 516 -16.20 -9.39 4.64
C LYS A 516 -16.50 -7.95 4.22
N ILE A 517 -17.73 -7.66 3.81
CA ILE A 517 -18.16 -6.30 3.42
C ILE A 517 -18.04 -5.33 4.60
N LYS A 518 -18.48 -5.74 5.81
CA LYS A 518 -18.31 -4.92 7.03
C LYS A 518 -16.84 -4.64 7.33
N SER A 519 -15.96 -5.65 7.22
CA SER A 519 -14.52 -5.49 7.47
C SER A 519 -13.84 -4.48 6.55
N LEU A 520 -14.40 -4.26 5.35
CA LEU A 520 -13.96 -3.26 4.38
C LEU A 520 -14.48 -1.85 4.70
N GLY A 521 -15.22 -1.67 5.80
CA GLY A 521 -15.80 -0.39 6.21
C GLY A 521 -17.07 -0.01 5.46
N TYR A 522 -17.79 -0.97 4.89
CA TYR A 522 -19.06 -0.74 4.20
C TYR A 522 -20.26 -1.24 5.01
N GLU A 523 -21.36 -0.50 4.96
CA GLU A 523 -22.67 -1.02 5.38
C GLU A 523 -23.17 -2.02 4.33
N PRO A 524 -23.47 -3.29 4.67
CA PRO A 524 -23.82 -4.32 3.69
C PRO A 524 -25.00 -3.94 2.78
N SER A 525 -26.05 -3.34 3.34
CA SER A 525 -27.22 -2.85 2.58
C SER A 525 -26.84 -1.81 1.50
N LYS A 526 -25.74 -1.06 1.72
CA LYS A 526 -25.25 0.00 0.86
C LYS A 526 -24.08 -0.43 -0.02
N PHE A 527 -23.62 -1.68 0.03
CA PHE A 527 -22.58 -2.21 -0.87
C PHE A 527 -23.17 -2.46 -2.27
N HIS A 528 -23.62 -1.40 -2.93
CA HIS A 528 -24.36 -1.42 -4.17
C HIS A 528 -23.88 -0.26 -5.06
N THR A 529 -23.81 -0.47 -6.37
CA THR A 529 -23.28 0.52 -7.32
C THR A 529 -23.95 1.89 -7.17
N ALA A 530 -25.28 1.94 -7.03
CA ALA A 530 -26.01 3.20 -6.87
C ALA A 530 -25.58 4.05 -5.64
N PHE A 531 -25.14 3.41 -4.55
CA PHE A 531 -24.65 4.13 -3.36
C PHE A 531 -23.15 4.39 -3.42
N GLN A 532 -22.40 3.50 -4.07
CA GLN A 532 -20.94 3.53 -4.02
C GLN A 532 -20.30 4.15 -5.26
N ILE A 533 -21.04 4.39 -6.34
CA ILE A 533 -20.47 4.91 -7.59
C ILE A 533 -19.66 6.19 -7.36
N HIS A 534 -20.17 7.17 -6.62
CA HIS A 534 -19.42 8.39 -6.29
C HIS A 534 -18.08 8.11 -5.60
N LYS A 535 -18.11 7.25 -4.57
CA LYS A 535 -16.92 6.87 -3.78
C LYS A 535 -15.94 6.00 -4.59
N TRP A 536 -16.44 5.04 -5.34
CA TRP A 536 -15.61 4.11 -6.11
C TRP A 536 -15.03 4.78 -7.35
N TYR A 537 -15.84 5.56 -8.08
CA TYR A 537 -15.38 6.31 -9.24
C TYR A 537 -14.26 7.29 -8.86
N SER A 538 -14.43 8.07 -7.79
CA SER A 538 -13.40 9.01 -7.31
C SER A 538 -12.12 8.32 -6.84
N LYS A 539 -12.20 7.14 -6.21
CA LYS A 539 -11.01 6.33 -5.84
C LYS A 539 -10.26 5.79 -7.05
N LEU A 540 -10.99 5.41 -8.10
CA LEU A 540 -10.41 4.84 -9.31
C LEU A 540 -9.82 5.93 -10.20
N PHE A 541 -10.59 6.96 -10.52
CA PHE A 541 -10.31 7.83 -11.66
C PHE A 541 -9.98 9.27 -11.25
N LYS A 542 -8.92 9.78 -11.86
CA LYS A 542 -8.58 11.21 -11.91
C LYS A 542 -8.54 11.65 -13.37
N MET A 543 -9.07 12.82 -13.69
CA MET A 543 -8.90 13.39 -15.03
C MET A 543 -7.43 13.75 -15.26
N ASN A 544 -6.90 13.38 -16.42
CA ASN A 544 -5.58 13.86 -16.81
C ASN A 544 -5.62 15.36 -17.12
N LYS A 545 -4.45 15.97 -17.39
CA LYS A 545 -4.34 17.42 -17.60
C LYS A 545 -5.25 17.93 -18.74
N LYS A 546 -5.22 17.28 -19.91
CA LYS A 546 -6.03 17.64 -21.08
C LYS A 546 -7.53 17.59 -20.75
N MET A 547 -7.97 16.49 -20.15
CA MET A 547 -9.35 16.28 -19.77
C MET A 547 -9.82 17.27 -18.70
N LYS A 548 -8.97 17.61 -17.73
CA LYS A 548 -9.27 18.57 -16.67
C LYS A 548 -9.46 19.99 -17.21
N GLU A 549 -8.62 20.42 -18.14
CA GLU A 549 -8.74 21.73 -18.79
C GLU A 549 -10.07 21.86 -19.53
N LYS A 550 -10.46 20.81 -20.27
CA LYS A 550 -11.75 20.76 -20.98
C LYS A 550 -12.93 20.75 -20.01
N TYR A 551 -12.84 19.98 -18.92
CA TYR A 551 -13.83 19.95 -17.86
C TYR A 551 -14.03 21.34 -17.23
N ASP A 552 -12.95 22.03 -16.87
CA ASP A 552 -13.01 23.36 -16.23
C ASP A 552 -13.63 24.41 -17.16
N PHE A 553 -13.32 24.33 -18.46
CA PHE A 553 -13.93 25.19 -19.48
C PHE A 553 -15.45 25.06 -19.52
N TYR A 554 -15.98 23.84 -19.58
CA TYR A 554 -17.43 23.62 -19.58
C TYR A 554 -18.07 23.89 -18.22
N LEU A 555 -17.41 23.53 -17.12
CA LEU A 555 -17.91 23.79 -15.78
C LEU A 555 -18.09 25.30 -15.53
N LYS A 556 -17.15 26.13 -15.99
CA LYS A 556 -17.28 27.60 -15.91
C LYS A 556 -18.47 28.14 -16.71
N LYS A 557 -18.81 27.51 -17.85
CA LYS A 557 -20.01 27.86 -18.62
C LYS A 557 -21.30 27.42 -17.92
N MET A 558 -21.27 26.25 -17.27
CA MET A 558 -22.40 25.68 -16.54
C MET A 558 -22.69 26.40 -15.22
N LYS A 559 -21.64 26.85 -14.51
CA LYS A 559 -21.70 27.57 -13.24
C LYS A 559 -20.85 28.85 -13.30
N PRO A 560 -21.32 29.91 -13.98
CA PRO A 560 -20.62 31.19 -14.09
C PRO A 560 -20.49 31.94 -12.76
N SER A 561 -21.36 31.65 -11.78
CA SER A 561 -21.32 32.21 -10.42
C SER A 561 -21.73 31.15 -9.39
N SER A 562 -21.41 31.40 -8.12
CA SER A 562 -21.80 30.53 -6.99
C SER A 562 -23.32 30.37 -6.83
N ASP A 563 -24.09 31.37 -7.27
CA ASP A 563 -25.55 31.40 -7.12
C ASP A 563 -26.28 30.73 -8.29
N THR A 564 -25.54 30.28 -9.32
CA THR A 564 -26.13 29.59 -10.46
C THR A 564 -26.62 28.21 -10.04
N LYS A 565 -27.91 27.94 -10.29
CA LYS A 565 -28.49 26.61 -10.18
C LYS A 565 -28.40 25.87 -11.51
N LEU A 566 -28.02 24.61 -11.47
CA LEU A 566 -27.78 23.80 -12.66
C LEU A 566 -28.85 22.71 -12.81
N ILE A 567 -29.60 22.77 -13.91
CA ILE A 567 -30.51 21.71 -14.35
C ILE A 567 -29.81 20.92 -15.45
N CYS A 568 -29.70 19.62 -15.31
CA CYS A 568 -29.13 18.75 -16.32
C CYS A 568 -30.20 17.86 -16.94
N ILE A 569 -30.32 17.93 -18.26
CA ILE A 569 -31.26 17.15 -19.05
C ILE A 569 -30.46 16.12 -19.86
N GLN A 570 -30.73 14.83 -19.65
CA GLN A 570 -30.14 13.77 -20.46
C GLN A 570 -31.21 13.04 -21.24
N ILE A 571 -31.08 13.03 -22.57
CA ILE A 571 -32.05 12.38 -23.46
C ILE A 571 -31.31 11.40 -24.36
N ARG A 572 -31.54 10.10 -24.16
CA ARG A 572 -31.14 9.06 -25.10
C ARG A 572 -32.27 8.85 -26.12
N LYS A 573 -31.95 9.08 -27.39
CA LYS A 573 -32.77 8.72 -28.55
C LYS A 573 -32.30 7.36 -29.10
N SER A 574 -33.07 6.79 -30.04
CA SER A 574 -32.82 5.46 -30.65
C SER A 574 -31.37 5.25 -31.13
N ASP A 575 -30.95 3.98 -31.17
CA ASP A 575 -29.58 3.56 -31.52
C ASP A 575 -29.23 3.98 -32.98
N PRO A 576 -27.95 4.12 -33.34
CA PRO A 576 -27.55 4.56 -34.67
C PRO A 576 -27.94 3.53 -35.74
N GLY A 577 -28.79 3.94 -36.70
CA GLY A 577 -29.19 3.09 -37.83
C GLY A 577 -30.60 2.49 -37.74
N ASP A 578 -31.27 2.61 -36.59
CA ASP A 578 -32.70 2.28 -36.49
C ASP A 578 -33.54 3.33 -37.23
N LYS A 579 -34.49 2.86 -38.04
CA LYS A 579 -35.50 3.73 -38.66
C LYS A 579 -36.26 4.42 -37.52
N GLU A 580 -36.37 5.74 -37.56
CA GLU A 580 -37.00 6.64 -36.60
C GLU A 580 -38.33 6.13 -36.00
N THR A 581 -38.26 5.18 -35.08
CA THR A 581 -39.27 5.01 -34.03
C THR A 581 -38.72 5.74 -32.82
N ASP A 582 -38.48 7.05 -32.97
CA ASP A 582 -38.13 7.90 -31.84
C ASP A 582 -39.34 7.90 -30.90
N VAL A 583 -39.22 7.09 -29.85
CA VAL A 583 -40.36 6.65 -29.05
C VAL A 583 -41.06 7.87 -28.46
N PHE A 584 -40.38 8.97 -28.10
CA PHE A 584 -41.01 10.18 -27.53
C PHE A 584 -40.33 11.50 -27.99
N PRO A 585 -41.08 12.62 -28.05
CA PRO A 585 -40.52 13.93 -28.38
C PRO A 585 -39.74 14.51 -27.19
N GLU A 586 -38.57 15.10 -27.47
CA GLU A 586 -37.71 15.79 -26.49
C GLU A 586 -38.41 16.97 -25.82
N THR A 587 -39.41 17.56 -26.48
CA THR A 587 -40.27 18.61 -25.91
C THR A 587 -40.91 18.20 -24.60
N ARG A 588 -41.25 16.91 -24.38
CA ARG A 588 -41.78 16.45 -23.08
C ARG A 588 -40.83 16.70 -21.91
N PHE A 589 -39.52 16.54 -22.13
CA PHE A 589 -38.51 16.84 -21.11
C PHE A 589 -38.42 18.33 -20.86
N PHE A 590 -38.52 19.12 -21.95
CA PHE A 590 -38.43 20.56 -21.85
C PHE A 590 -39.66 21.16 -21.15
N ASP A 591 -40.86 20.69 -21.50
CA ASP A 591 -42.13 21.06 -20.88
C ASP A 591 -42.13 20.71 -19.38
N PHE A 592 -41.64 19.52 -19.01
CA PHE A 592 -41.52 19.12 -17.61
C PHE A 592 -40.58 20.03 -16.83
N VAL A 593 -39.37 20.28 -17.36
CA VAL A 593 -38.41 21.19 -16.73
C VAL A 593 -38.96 22.60 -16.60
N ASN A 594 -39.61 23.10 -17.65
CA ASN A 594 -40.17 24.44 -17.69
C ASN A 594 -41.29 24.61 -16.65
N SER A 595 -42.27 23.71 -16.68
CA SER A 595 -43.43 23.75 -15.77
C SER A 595 -43.05 23.49 -14.31
N THR A 596 -42.07 22.63 -14.05
CA THR A 596 -41.72 22.21 -12.68
C THR A 596 -40.71 23.13 -12.01
N PHE A 597 -39.71 23.65 -12.75
CA PHE A 597 -38.58 24.36 -12.14
C PHE A 597 -38.43 25.81 -12.62
N LEU A 598 -38.86 26.13 -13.85
CA LEU A 598 -38.61 27.44 -14.46
C LEU A 598 -39.83 28.38 -14.45
N ASN A 599 -40.99 27.92 -14.00
CA ASN A 599 -42.20 28.75 -13.87
C ASN A 599 -42.16 29.70 -12.64
N THR A 600 -41.00 30.25 -12.32
CA THR A 600 -40.76 31.14 -11.17
C THR A 600 -40.11 32.45 -11.63
N SER A 601 -40.22 33.52 -10.84
CA SER A 601 -39.61 34.83 -11.16
C SER A 601 -38.07 34.80 -11.21
N ASP A 602 -37.44 33.71 -10.78
CA ASP A 602 -35.99 33.52 -10.67
C ASP A 602 -35.38 32.65 -11.79
N THR A 603 -36.11 32.41 -12.89
CA THR A 603 -35.68 31.57 -14.03
C THR A 603 -34.26 31.88 -14.54
N HIS A 604 -33.85 33.16 -14.55
CA HIS A 604 -32.51 33.60 -14.99
C HIS A 604 -31.35 33.05 -14.12
N LYS A 605 -31.62 32.54 -12.92
CA LYS A 605 -30.61 31.90 -12.04
C LYS A 605 -30.26 30.47 -12.50
N TYR A 606 -31.05 29.89 -13.39
CA TYR A 606 -30.84 28.53 -13.88
C TYR A 606 -30.02 28.49 -15.17
N THR A 607 -28.98 27.66 -15.16
CA THR A 607 -28.30 27.21 -16.38
C THR A 607 -28.76 25.78 -16.67
N ILE A 608 -29.00 25.48 -17.95
CA ILE A 608 -29.49 24.19 -18.41
C ILE A 608 -28.36 23.49 -19.18
N PHE A 609 -27.91 22.36 -18.68
CA PHE A 609 -26.96 21.50 -19.37
C PHE A 609 -27.69 20.35 -20.08
N VAL A 610 -27.40 20.12 -21.36
CA VAL A 610 -28.09 19.11 -22.17
C VAL A 610 -27.09 18.10 -22.69
N ALA A 611 -27.30 16.83 -22.35
CA ALA A 611 -26.52 15.69 -22.82
C ALA A 611 -27.40 14.78 -23.71
N SER A 612 -27.01 14.62 -24.97
CA SER A 612 -27.71 13.73 -25.91
C SER A 612 -26.76 13.23 -26.99
N SER A 613 -26.98 12.01 -27.47
CA SER A 613 -26.27 11.45 -28.62
C SER A 613 -26.71 12.04 -29.97
N LYS A 614 -27.77 12.87 -29.98
CA LYS A 614 -28.31 13.53 -31.18
C LYS A 614 -28.17 15.04 -31.04
N ASP A 615 -27.46 15.67 -31.97
CA ASP A 615 -27.21 17.12 -31.90
C ASP A 615 -28.48 17.95 -32.08
N TYR A 616 -29.49 17.45 -32.82
CA TYR A 616 -30.76 18.16 -32.98
C TYR A 616 -31.45 18.41 -31.62
N VAL A 617 -31.38 17.46 -30.68
CA VAL A 617 -31.95 17.60 -29.33
C VAL A 617 -31.31 18.75 -28.56
N LYS A 618 -29.99 18.92 -28.71
CA LYS A 618 -29.23 20.02 -28.08
C LYS A 618 -29.63 21.38 -28.67
N LEU A 619 -29.81 21.42 -30.00
CA LEU A 619 -30.26 22.61 -30.71
C LEU A 619 -31.71 22.97 -30.37
N ASP A 620 -32.58 21.97 -30.21
CA ASP A 620 -33.98 22.16 -29.82
C ASP A 620 -34.09 22.69 -28.39
N ALA A 621 -33.31 22.16 -27.45
CA ALA A 621 -33.25 22.70 -26.11
C ALA A 621 -32.82 24.17 -26.09
N LYS A 622 -31.82 24.55 -26.90
CA LYS A 622 -31.37 25.94 -27.04
C LYS A 622 -32.46 26.85 -27.63
N ARG A 623 -33.27 26.33 -28.56
CA ARG A 623 -34.41 27.05 -29.16
C ARG A 623 -35.60 27.15 -28.20
N TYR A 624 -35.82 26.15 -27.35
CA TYR A 624 -36.93 26.11 -26.42
C TYR A 624 -36.66 27.02 -25.21
N PHE A 625 -35.51 26.89 -24.57
CA PHE A 625 -35.14 27.65 -23.36
C PHE A 625 -34.41 28.97 -23.69
N LYS A 626 -35.09 29.83 -24.45
CA LYS A 626 -34.51 31.09 -25.00
C LYS A 626 -34.04 32.05 -23.91
N ASP A 627 -34.71 32.03 -22.76
CA ASP A 627 -34.48 32.94 -21.64
C ASP A 627 -33.45 32.38 -20.63
N ASN A 628 -32.96 31.15 -20.86
CA ASN A 628 -31.97 30.50 -20.01
C ASN A 628 -30.65 30.29 -20.76
N ARG A 629 -29.56 30.22 -20.00
CA ARG A 629 -28.27 29.79 -20.56
C ARG A 629 -28.33 28.28 -20.79
N VAL A 630 -28.29 27.85 -22.05
CA VAL A 630 -28.19 26.43 -22.43
C VAL A 630 -26.75 26.08 -22.81
N VAL A 631 -26.21 25.03 -22.19
CA VAL A 631 -24.84 24.52 -22.41
C VAL A 631 -24.91 23.05 -22.82
N TYR A 632 -24.10 22.65 -23.79
CA TYR A 632 -23.94 21.26 -24.21
C TYR A 632 -22.53 21.04 -24.73
N VAL A 633 -22.10 19.78 -24.80
CA VAL A 633 -20.82 19.40 -25.42
C VAL A 633 -21.08 19.04 -26.89
N ASP A 634 -20.28 19.61 -27.79
CA ASP A 634 -20.35 19.33 -29.22
C ASP A 634 -19.77 17.93 -29.52
N ASN A 635 -20.29 17.24 -30.52
CA ASN A 635 -19.80 15.93 -30.99
C ASN A 635 -19.72 14.85 -29.88
N SER A 636 -20.75 14.72 -29.04
CA SER A 636 -20.89 13.62 -28.07
C SER A 636 -21.81 12.52 -28.62
N SER A 637 -21.36 11.26 -28.53
CA SER A 637 -22.17 10.07 -28.89
C SER A 637 -22.05 9.01 -27.82
N PHE A 638 -23.18 8.57 -27.24
CA PHE A 638 -23.20 7.53 -26.22
C PHE A 638 -22.90 6.12 -26.77
N HIS A 639 -22.86 5.95 -28.09
CA HIS A 639 -22.59 4.69 -28.80
C HIS A 639 -21.11 4.60 -29.19
N ILE A 640 -20.26 4.39 -28.18
CA ILE A 640 -18.79 4.26 -28.34
C ILE A 640 -18.35 2.89 -28.88
N ASP A 641 -19.31 2.04 -29.23
CA ASP A 641 -19.14 0.66 -29.70
C ASP A 641 -19.36 0.49 -31.20
N VAL A 642 -20.02 1.45 -31.87
CA VAL A 642 -20.40 1.37 -33.29
C VAL A 642 -19.43 2.13 -34.21
N ASN A 643 -18.77 3.19 -33.72
CA ASN A 643 -17.75 3.93 -34.47
C ASN A 643 -16.33 3.57 -34.01
N VAL A 644 -15.59 2.93 -34.90
CA VAL A 644 -14.27 2.35 -34.65
C VAL A 644 -13.21 3.42 -34.97
N ASN A 645 -12.62 4.05 -33.94
CA ASN A 645 -11.29 4.72 -33.91
C ASN A 645 -11.17 6.20 -33.47
N GLU A 646 -12.16 6.83 -32.85
CA GLU A 646 -11.99 8.21 -32.36
C GLU A 646 -11.97 8.32 -30.83
N CYS A 647 -10.77 8.47 -30.25
CA CYS A 647 -10.60 8.76 -28.81
C CYS A 647 -11.41 9.97 -28.33
N ASP A 648 -11.60 10.95 -29.20
CA ASP A 648 -12.36 12.17 -28.91
C ASP A 648 -13.84 11.88 -28.55
N GLN A 649 -14.43 10.81 -29.10
CA GLN A 649 -15.82 10.44 -28.78
C GLN A 649 -15.93 9.91 -27.34
N ILE A 650 -15.02 9.02 -26.92
CA ILE A 650 -14.99 8.52 -25.53
C ILE A 650 -14.64 9.65 -24.57
N GLU A 651 -13.72 10.55 -24.94
CA GLU A 651 -13.38 11.73 -24.16
C GLU A 651 -14.61 12.61 -23.92
N ASN A 652 -15.41 12.90 -24.95
CA ASN A 652 -16.63 13.70 -24.84
C ASN A 652 -17.70 13.04 -23.97
N VAL A 653 -17.90 11.72 -24.10
CA VAL A 653 -18.86 10.98 -23.25
C VAL A 653 -18.44 11.01 -21.79
N LEU A 654 -17.17 10.79 -21.51
CA LEU A 654 -16.62 10.90 -20.15
C LEU A 654 -16.74 12.33 -19.62
N LEU A 655 -16.57 13.34 -20.48
CA LEU A 655 -16.68 14.74 -20.10
C LEU A 655 -18.11 15.05 -19.65
N GLU A 656 -19.11 14.72 -20.46
CA GLU A 656 -20.52 14.89 -20.10
C GLU A 656 -20.86 14.12 -18.82
N PHE A 657 -20.39 12.87 -18.69
CA PHE A 657 -20.60 12.05 -17.49
C PHE A 657 -20.08 12.73 -16.22
N ASN A 658 -18.91 13.38 -16.31
CA ASN A 658 -18.34 14.08 -15.17
C ASN A 658 -18.98 15.45 -14.91
N LEU A 659 -19.32 16.19 -15.96
CA LEU A 659 -20.03 17.47 -15.82
C LEU A 659 -21.40 17.29 -15.13
N MET A 660 -22.09 16.18 -15.43
CA MET A 660 -23.38 15.84 -14.83
C MET A 660 -23.32 15.60 -13.30
N GLN A 661 -22.14 15.44 -12.71
CA GLN A 661 -22.00 15.33 -11.25
C GLN A 661 -22.23 16.66 -10.52
N ASN A 662 -22.25 17.77 -11.25
CA ASN A 662 -22.42 19.11 -10.67
C ASN A 662 -23.88 19.56 -10.63
N CYS A 663 -24.80 18.75 -11.17
CA CYS A 663 -26.20 19.12 -11.34
C CYS A 663 -26.93 19.18 -10.00
N ASP A 664 -27.61 20.31 -9.78
CA ASP A 664 -28.49 20.49 -8.63
C ASP A 664 -29.79 19.71 -8.86
N ILE A 665 -30.31 19.75 -10.10
CA ILE A 665 -31.49 19.03 -10.56
C ILE A 665 -31.09 18.19 -11.78
N GLY A 666 -31.49 16.92 -11.81
CA GLY A 666 -31.20 16.02 -12.91
C GLY A 666 -32.47 15.40 -13.48
N VAL A 667 -32.69 15.53 -14.78
CA VAL A 667 -33.85 14.99 -15.51
C VAL A 667 -33.34 14.11 -16.65
N VAL A 668 -33.54 12.80 -16.56
CA VAL A 668 -32.92 11.86 -17.51
C VAL A 668 -33.92 10.88 -18.11
N SER A 669 -33.66 10.48 -19.34
CA SER A 669 -34.26 9.29 -19.94
C SER A 669 -33.85 8.04 -19.15
N HIS A 670 -34.64 6.96 -19.24
CA HIS A 670 -34.31 5.67 -18.64
C HIS A 670 -33.10 4.99 -19.35
N SER A 671 -31.93 5.59 -19.20
CA SER A 671 -30.67 5.16 -19.81
C SER A 671 -29.62 4.91 -18.74
N GLY A 672 -28.82 3.85 -18.92
CA GLY A 672 -27.72 3.54 -17.98
C GLY A 672 -26.73 4.71 -17.83
N PHE A 673 -26.49 5.48 -18.90
CA PHE A 673 -25.61 6.65 -18.86
C PHE A 673 -26.16 7.75 -17.95
N GLY A 674 -27.38 8.24 -18.23
CA GLY A 674 -27.97 9.34 -17.48
C GLY A 674 -28.17 9.00 -16.01
N MET A 675 -28.61 7.76 -15.73
CA MET A 675 -28.79 7.28 -14.37
C MET A 675 -27.46 7.20 -13.60
N LEU A 676 -26.43 6.57 -14.16
CA LEU A 676 -25.14 6.46 -13.46
C LEU A 676 -24.45 7.82 -13.30
N ALA A 677 -24.59 8.73 -14.26
CA ALA A 677 -24.00 10.06 -14.19
C ALA A 677 -24.56 10.87 -13.00
N LEU A 678 -25.88 10.82 -12.78
CA LEU A 678 -26.53 11.50 -11.66
C LEU A 678 -26.37 10.79 -10.32
N LEU A 679 -26.30 9.45 -10.33
CA LEU A 679 -25.93 8.70 -9.13
C LEU A 679 -24.47 8.94 -8.72
N ASN A 680 -23.62 9.41 -9.64
CA ASN A 680 -22.23 9.77 -9.35
C ASN A 680 -22.09 11.16 -8.68
N ARG A 681 -23.17 11.75 -8.18
CA ARG A 681 -23.16 12.97 -7.36
C ARG A 681 -22.84 12.66 -5.90
N PRO A 682 -22.34 13.64 -5.11
CA PRO A 682 -22.17 13.47 -3.67
C PRO A 682 -23.49 13.12 -2.96
N ASP A 683 -24.61 13.67 -3.45
CA ASP A 683 -25.97 13.32 -3.02
C ASP A 683 -26.75 12.70 -4.20
N PRO A 684 -26.71 11.37 -4.38
CA PRO A 684 -27.15 10.70 -5.60
C PRO A 684 -28.64 10.90 -5.94
N PHE A 685 -29.50 10.99 -4.91
CA PHE A 685 -30.96 11.01 -5.08
C PHE A 685 -31.57 12.41 -5.03
N LYS A 686 -30.78 13.43 -4.72
CA LYS A 686 -31.26 14.81 -4.64
C LYS A 686 -31.79 15.30 -5.98
N ASP A 687 -33.07 15.66 -6.00
CA ASP A 687 -33.78 16.19 -7.18
C ASP A 687 -33.46 15.46 -8.48
N PHE A 688 -33.49 14.13 -8.37
CA PHE A 688 -33.25 13.20 -9.46
C PHE A 688 -34.59 12.72 -10.05
N TYR A 689 -34.84 13.02 -11.32
CA TYR A 689 -36.04 12.66 -12.05
C TYR A 689 -35.69 11.78 -13.24
N VAL A 690 -36.41 10.66 -13.37
CA VAL A 690 -36.24 9.71 -14.48
C VAL A 690 -37.55 9.60 -15.23
N PHE A 691 -37.49 9.69 -16.55
CA PHE A 691 -38.63 9.42 -17.42
C PHE A 691 -38.80 7.90 -17.56
N THR A 692 -39.77 7.33 -16.84
CA THR A 692 -40.00 5.88 -16.74
C THR A 692 -41.46 5.55 -16.36
N LYS A 693 -41.82 4.27 -16.29
CA LYS A 693 -43.12 3.81 -15.77
C LYS A 693 -43.13 3.82 -14.23
N PRO A 694 -44.25 4.16 -13.56
CA PRO A 694 -44.42 3.96 -12.13
C PRO A 694 -44.27 2.48 -11.74
N TYR A 695 -43.61 2.19 -10.62
CA TYR A 695 -43.23 0.83 -10.19
C TYR A 695 -44.40 -0.13 -9.85
N ASN A 696 -45.66 0.30 -9.96
CA ASN A 696 -46.84 -0.49 -9.54
C ASN A 696 -47.46 -1.37 -10.63
N ASP A 697 -47.12 -1.22 -11.90
CA ASP A 697 -47.67 -2.09 -12.95
C ASP A 697 -46.81 -3.33 -13.10
N SER A 698 -47.39 -4.50 -12.82
CA SER A 698 -46.75 -5.81 -12.96
C SER A 698 -46.07 -5.95 -14.32
N MET A 699 -44.73 -5.97 -14.35
CA MET A 699 -43.93 -6.29 -15.53
C MET A 699 -44.16 -7.75 -15.94
N LYS A 700 -45.31 -8.02 -16.57
CA LYS A 700 -45.61 -9.20 -17.37
C LYS A 700 -46.15 -8.71 -18.71
N MET A 701 -45.29 -8.16 -19.55
CA MET A 701 -45.62 -7.89 -20.94
C MET A 701 -44.55 -8.51 -21.82
N SER A 702 -44.98 -9.25 -22.84
CA SER A 702 -44.10 -9.86 -23.83
C SER A 702 -43.48 -8.79 -24.75
N ASN A 703 -42.35 -9.12 -25.39
CA ASN A 703 -41.53 -8.19 -26.18
C ASN A 703 -42.30 -7.46 -27.30
N GLU A 704 -43.43 -7.99 -27.79
CA GLU A 704 -44.17 -7.40 -28.92
C GLU A 704 -45.19 -6.32 -28.51
N GLU A 705 -45.65 -6.28 -27.25
CA GLU A 705 -46.54 -5.20 -26.76
C GLU A 705 -45.78 -3.99 -26.17
N PHE A 706 -44.44 -4.08 -26.09
CA PHE A 706 -43.62 -3.18 -25.29
C PHE A 706 -43.61 -1.73 -25.82
N ILE A 707 -43.58 -1.49 -27.12
CA ILE A 707 -43.29 -0.15 -27.67
C ILE A 707 -44.54 0.76 -27.69
N SER A 708 -45.71 0.23 -28.06
CA SER A 708 -46.96 1.00 -28.18
C SER A 708 -47.53 1.44 -26.82
N ASN A 709 -47.56 0.55 -25.83
CA ASN A 709 -48.11 0.84 -24.50
C ASN A 709 -47.14 1.59 -23.58
N TRP A 710 -45.84 1.63 -23.87
CA TRP A 710 -44.86 2.33 -23.03
C TRP A 710 -45.04 3.85 -23.05
N LEU A 711 -45.44 4.39 -24.20
CA LEU A 711 -45.59 5.83 -24.41
C LEU A 711 -46.75 6.49 -23.67
N ASN A 712 -47.81 5.74 -23.45
CA ASN A 712 -49.03 6.22 -22.81
C ASN A 712 -48.92 6.22 -21.27
N ILE A 713 -47.91 5.52 -20.72
CA ILE A 713 -47.80 5.27 -19.27
C ILE A 713 -46.51 5.88 -18.67
N ALA A 714 -45.48 6.14 -19.49
CA ALA A 714 -44.25 6.74 -19.02
C ALA A 714 -44.45 8.20 -18.54
N THR A 715 -43.90 8.50 -17.36
CA THR A 715 -43.97 9.82 -16.71
C THR A 715 -42.64 10.14 -16.03
N PHE A 716 -42.47 11.36 -15.51
CA PHE A 716 -41.31 11.72 -14.71
C PHE A 716 -41.50 11.28 -13.27
N VAL A 717 -40.70 10.32 -12.83
CA VAL A 717 -40.68 9.81 -11.46
C VAL A 717 -39.50 10.41 -10.72
N LYS A 718 -39.75 10.99 -9.52
CA LYS A 718 -38.66 11.41 -8.63
C LYS A 718 -38.04 10.18 -7.97
N PHE A 719 -36.75 10.00 -8.15
CA PHE A 719 -35.98 8.89 -7.59
C PHE A 719 -35.40 9.31 -6.23
N ASP A 720 -36.05 8.85 -5.16
CA ASP A 720 -35.73 9.17 -3.77
C ASP A 720 -35.05 8.01 -3.01
N LYS A 721 -35.14 6.76 -3.52
CA LYS A 721 -34.54 5.56 -2.90
C LYS A 721 -34.27 4.42 -3.88
N LEU A 722 -33.53 3.41 -3.41
CA LEU A 722 -33.04 2.27 -4.21
C LEU A 722 -34.13 1.44 -4.89
N GLY A 723 -35.32 1.30 -4.28
CA GLY A 723 -36.44 0.52 -4.82
C GLY A 723 -36.99 1.02 -6.16
N SER A 724 -36.57 2.20 -6.59
CA SER A 724 -36.92 2.81 -7.88
C SER A 724 -35.94 2.45 -9.01
N VAL A 725 -34.74 1.91 -8.68
CA VAL A 725 -33.65 1.72 -9.63
C VAL A 725 -33.69 0.32 -10.25
N TYR A 726 -34.42 0.17 -11.36
CA TYR A 726 -34.20 -0.94 -12.29
C TYR A 726 -33.27 -0.46 -13.39
N PHE A 727 -32.04 -0.99 -13.47
CA PHE A 727 -31.25 -0.83 -14.69
C PHE A 727 -31.92 -1.72 -15.73
N ALA A 728 -32.67 -1.14 -16.67
CA ALA A 728 -33.16 -1.90 -17.81
C ALA A 728 -31.95 -2.54 -18.52
N PRO A 729 -32.12 -3.77 -19.06
CA PRO A 729 -31.12 -4.47 -19.87
C PRO A 729 -30.39 -3.57 -20.85
#